data_AF-A0A534YLE2-F1
#
_entry.id   AF-A0A534YLE2-F1
#
_cell.length_a   1.000
_cell.length_b   1.000
_cell.length_c   1.000
_cell.angle_alpha   90.00
_cell.angle_beta   90.00
_cell.angle_gamma   90.00
#
_symmetry.space_group_name_H-M   'P 1'
#
loop_
_entity.id
_entity.type
_entity.pdbx_description
1 polymer ?
#
loop_
_entity_poly.entity_id
_entity_poly.type
_entity_poly.pdbx_seq_one_letter_code
_entity_poly.pdbx_strand_id
1 'polypeptide(L)'
;MNLARNICGVVAVALSFACAETTQAPSVGTVGLSSDVSALNNDGSLAHVTASVTDAAGRAATGNISFLASAGNVNGTGTTAATLTLDAAGHATVTYACDFTLDPTHCGAGSVVVTASWSTVANGTRVTLQGPSSTGTDAGPTSGGTDAGPIVVGPAGAAASVTATASAPAVLGLKGSGIQETGVTTFLVTDASGRAVSGATVTFGQKQPALVTLAQASAVTSGDGTVSVGYDAGPQVGITAITATVTATGASGSQPIAVRGAKPSASGFYFRCNRINLPVYTTTLEYETSECSVRLSDRYGNRVGIATPVYFAAETGAISASATTKPFDLNNPTDPDEGTVTVTFSSDPAGGFGPVETAPFAADATQFPKPRAAEPFQGSANPRDQLVTIIAMVRGEEAFVDANLDGQYTAGELFVDQGDPFIDANDDNAYDPVTEDRFCGGASCAAYNPPNGIWDSDRTIWAPTWVVFTEVGAPIFSAWAPAPQTCADYIDNNASNTSILSASVQVLDSYLNLPTIGTNFTVDLTAPKDGLKLTKYGGDAMLDNLGAMDLSREAVSAANPTLPCTVANTVNGACIVQTEFGVWYNGTVLGFDVANTNKTPTTAAPGHACAPSPTAGTLSAIFRVTVGVNGPHARSSGTKSGTYGF
;
A
#
# COMPACT_ATOMS: atom_id res chain seq x y z
N MET A 1 -52.76 20.98 31.98
CA MET A 1 -53.85 21.81 31.43
C MET A 1 -54.04 21.41 29.97
N ASN A 2 -55.18 20.81 29.65
CA ASN A 2 -55.62 20.48 28.29
C ASN A 2 -56.12 21.73 27.57
N LEU A 3 -55.72 21.95 26.31
CA LEU A 3 -56.52 22.53 25.21
C LEU A 3 -55.62 22.52 23.96
N ALA A 4 -55.81 21.63 22.98
CA ALA A 4 -56.83 21.59 21.92
C ALA A 4 -56.28 22.12 20.57
N ARG A 5 -56.44 21.25 19.57
CA ARG A 5 -56.06 21.34 18.15
C ARG A 5 -56.84 22.41 17.38
N ASN A 6 -56.19 22.99 16.37
CA ASN A 6 -56.72 23.38 15.05
C ASN A 6 -55.51 23.51 14.10
N ILE A 7 -55.15 22.48 13.33
CA ILE A 7 -55.54 22.24 11.92
C ILE A 7 -55.59 23.53 11.08
N CYS A 8 -54.50 23.77 10.34
CA CYS A 8 -54.54 24.37 9.01
C CYS A 8 -53.51 23.62 8.16
N GLY A 9 -54.01 22.95 7.11
CA GLY A 9 -53.22 22.08 6.26
C GLY A 9 -52.35 22.85 5.28
N VAL A 10 -51.13 22.35 5.11
CA VAL A 10 -50.40 22.45 3.85
C VAL A 10 -50.02 21.02 3.49
N VAL A 11 -50.67 20.51 2.46
CA VAL A 11 -50.39 19.21 1.85
C VAL A 11 -49.08 19.37 1.08
N ALA A 12 -47.97 18.92 1.66
CA ALA A 12 -46.77 18.59 0.90
C ALA A 12 -46.85 17.11 0.54
N VAL A 13 -47.20 16.84 -0.71
CA VAL A 13 -47.17 15.50 -1.31
C VAL A 13 -45.71 15.04 -1.31
N ALA A 14 -45.37 14.12 -0.39
CA ALA A 14 -44.14 13.36 -0.47
C ALA A 14 -44.27 12.35 -1.62
N LEU A 15 -43.92 12.79 -2.82
CA LEU A 15 -43.54 11.90 -3.92
C LEU A 15 -42.17 11.33 -3.57
N SER A 16 -42.18 10.09 -3.08
CA SER A 16 -41.02 9.23 -2.97
C SER A 16 -40.45 8.97 -4.37
N PHE A 17 -39.58 9.86 -4.84
CA PHE A 17 -38.57 9.51 -5.84
C PHE A 17 -37.40 8.88 -5.11
N ALA A 18 -37.34 7.56 -5.17
CA ALA A 18 -36.12 6.81 -4.88
C ALA A 18 -35.09 7.17 -5.95
N CYS A 19 -34.23 8.15 -5.67
CA CYS A 19 -32.89 8.18 -6.25
C CYS A 19 -31.98 7.42 -5.28
N ALA A 20 -31.94 6.10 -5.46
CA ALA A 20 -30.79 5.33 -5.01
C ALA A 20 -29.67 5.59 -6.02
N GLU A 21 -28.83 6.58 -5.76
CA GLU A 21 -27.47 6.57 -6.32
C GLU A 21 -26.64 5.65 -5.44
N THR A 22 -26.83 4.34 -5.65
CA THR A 22 -25.80 3.37 -5.35
C THR A 22 -24.68 3.59 -6.35
N THR A 23 -23.58 4.22 -5.95
CA THR A 23 -22.28 4.03 -6.59
C THR A 23 -21.75 2.64 -6.22
N GLN A 24 -22.52 1.63 -6.62
CA GLN A 24 -22.05 0.27 -6.77
C GLN A 24 -20.99 0.34 -7.87
N ALA A 25 -19.74 -0.02 -7.56
CA ALA A 25 -18.73 -0.27 -8.58
C ALA A 25 -19.39 -1.16 -9.66
N PRO A 26 -19.29 -0.82 -10.96
CA PRO A 26 -19.99 -1.61 -11.97
C PRO A 26 -19.43 -3.02 -11.91
N SER A 27 -20.26 -3.98 -11.50
CA SER A 27 -19.96 -5.39 -11.70
C SER A 27 -19.92 -5.59 -13.22
N VAL A 28 -18.71 -5.70 -13.73
CA VAL A 28 -18.47 -5.77 -15.17
C VAL A 28 -18.89 -7.17 -15.63
N GLY A 29 -19.83 -7.25 -16.59
CA GLY A 29 -20.22 -8.52 -17.21
C GLY A 29 -19.03 -9.21 -17.89
N THR A 30 -19.14 -10.50 -18.22
CA THR A 30 -18.04 -11.24 -18.86
C THR A 30 -18.34 -11.54 -20.31
N VAL A 31 -17.31 -11.45 -21.16
CA VAL A 31 -17.37 -11.89 -22.56
C VAL A 31 -16.43 -13.08 -22.68
N GLY A 32 -16.96 -14.27 -22.94
CA GLY A 32 -16.20 -15.45 -23.34
C GLY A 32 -16.17 -15.54 -24.87
N LEU A 33 -15.02 -15.82 -25.46
CA LEU A 33 -14.91 -16.13 -26.89
C LEU A 33 -14.37 -17.53 -27.08
N SER A 34 -14.98 -18.28 -27.97
CA SER A 34 -14.52 -19.57 -28.43
C SER A 34 -14.57 -19.64 -29.95
N SER A 35 -13.62 -20.33 -30.54
CA SER A 35 -13.60 -20.66 -31.97
C SER A 35 -13.80 -22.16 -32.10
N ASP A 36 -14.57 -22.60 -33.10
CA ASP A 36 -14.75 -24.02 -33.42
C ASP A 36 -13.44 -24.71 -33.85
N VAL A 37 -12.52 -23.93 -34.42
CA VAL A 37 -11.16 -24.36 -34.79
C VAL A 37 -10.09 -23.46 -34.16
N SER A 38 -8.99 -24.07 -33.70
CA SER A 38 -7.82 -23.35 -33.18
C SER A 38 -6.80 -22.98 -34.28
N ALA A 39 -6.92 -23.62 -35.45
CA ALA A 39 -6.10 -23.35 -36.62
C ALA A 39 -6.93 -23.46 -37.90
N LEU A 40 -6.64 -22.57 -38.85
CA LEU A 40 -7.33 -22.44 -40.13
C LEU A 40 -6.30 -22.47 -41.27
N ASN A 41 -6.62 -23.17 -42.36
CA ASN A 41 -5.81 -23.12 -43.56
C ASN A 41 -6.03 -21.76 -44.23
N ASN A 42 -4.97 -21.11 -44.70
CA ASN A 42 -5.06 -19.77 -45.29
C ASN A 42 -5.55 -19.81 -46.77
N ASP A 43 -6.63 -20.56 -47.01
CA ASP A 43 -7.21 -20.94 -48.30
C ASP A 43 -8.68 -20.52 -48.46
N GLY A 44 -9.19 -19.68 -47.55
CA GLY A 44 -10.59 -19.26 -47.52
C GLY A 44 -11.52 -20.19 -46.73
N SER A 45 -10.99 -21.20 -46.03
CA SER A 45 -11.77 -21.99 -45.06
C SER A 45 -12.38 -21.10 -43.97
N LEU A 46 -13.51 -21.54 -43.39
CA LEU A 46 -14.29 -20.76 -42.42
C LEU A 46 -14.07 -21.28 -40.99
N ALA A 47 -13.81 -20.38 -40.06
CA ALA A 47 -13.91 -20.58 -38.62
C ALA A 47 -15.20 -19.92 -38.09
N HIS A 48 -15.90 -20.58 -37.17
CA HIS A 48 -17.04 -20.00 -36.45
C HIS A 48 -16.57 -19.54 -35.07
N VAL A 49 -16.60 -18.23 -34.86
CA VAL A 49 -16.24 -17.61 -33.58
C VAL A 49 -17.52 -17.25 -32.84
N THR A 50 -17.76 -17.93 -31.72
CA THR A 50 -18.93 -17.72 -30.86
C THR A 50 -18.51 -16.93 -29.62
N ALA A 51 -19.18 -15.81 -29.38
CA ALA A 51 -19.12 -15.09 -28.13
C ALA A 51 -20.27 -15.54 -27.21
N SER A 52 -19.96 -15.73 -25.93
CA SER A 52 -20.91 -15.94 -24.83
C SER A 52 -20.79 -14.77 -23.85
N VAL A 53 -21.87 -14.02 -23.65
CA VAL A 53 -21.85 -12.83 -22.81
C VAL A 53 -22.77 -13.01 -21.61
N THR A 54 -22.24 -12.79 -20.42
CA THR A 54 -23.02 -12.74 -19.19
C THR A 54 -23.03 -11.34 -18.59
N ASP A 55 -24.16 -10.95 -18.01
CA ASP A 55 -24.27 -9.71 -17.25
C ASP A 55 -23.49 -9.78 -15.92
N ALA A 56 -23.45 -8.64 -15.25
CA ALA A 56 -22.98 -8.43 -13.89
C ALA A 56 -23.40 -9.47 -12.84
N ALA A 57 -24.55 -10.13 -13.06
CA ALA A 57 -25.16 -11.08 -12.14
C ALA A 57 -25.02 -12.53 -12.62
N GLY A 58 -24.22 -12.78 -13.67
CA GLY A 58 -23.98 -14.11 -14.23
C GLY A 58 -25.12 -14.65 -15.12
N ARG A 59 -26.08 -13.81 -15.51
CA ARG A 59 -27.19 -14.18 -16.41
C ARG A 59 -26.86 -13.85 -17.87
N ALA A 60 -27.53 -14.49 -18.82
CA ALA A 60 -27.38 -14.19 -20.25
C ALA A 60 -27.59 -12.69 -20.54
N ALA A 61 -26.60 -12.04 -21.16
CA ALA A 61 -26.68 -10.63 -21.52
C ALA A 61 -27.54 -10.41 -22.78
N THR A 62 -28.06 -9.19 -22.95
CA THR A 62 -28.86 -8.78 -24.11
C THR A 62 -28.24 -7.57 -24.82
N GLY A 63 -28.61 -7.33 -26.07
CA GLY A 63 -28.11 -6.19 -26.86
C GLY A 63 -27.15 -6.59 -27.98
N ASN A 64 -26.33 -5.64 -28.43
CA ASN A 64 -25.45 -5.82 -29.59
C ASN A 64 -24.01 -6.07 -29.15
N ILE A 65 -23.32 -6.98 -29.83
CA ILE A 65 -21.89 -7.25 -29.67
C ILE A 65 -21.17 -7.02 -30.99
N SER A 66 -19.99 -6.39 -30.92
CA SER A 66 -19.15 -6.09 -32.08
C SER A 66 -17.93 -7.00 -32.09
N PHE A 67 -17.70 -7.66 -33.22
CA PHE A 67 -16.52 -8.46 -33.51
C PHE A 67 -15.56 -7.65 -34.40
N LEU A 68 -14.28 -7.70 -34.08
CA LEU A 68 -13.19 -7.09 -34.83
C LEU A 68 -12.05 -8.10 -34.96
N ALA A 69 -11.70 -8.46 -36.19
CA ALA A 69 -10.52 -9.25 -36.51
C ALA A 69 -9.36 -8.33 -36.90
N SER A 70 -8.12 -8.71 -36.58
CA SER A 70 -6.94 -7.93 -36.97
C SER A 70 -6.63 -7.97 -38.47
N ALA A 71 -7.13 -8.99 -39.19
CA ALA A 71 -7.04 -9.15 -40.65
C ALA A 71 -8.03 -10.23 -41.13
N GLY A 72 -8.43 -10.22 -42.40
CA GLY A 72 -9.34 -11.22 -43.00
C GLY A 72 -10.79 -10.72 -43.15
N ASN A 73 -11.70 -11.65 -43.42
CA ASN A 73 -13.10 -11.36 -43.75
C ASN A 73 -14.04 -11.93 -42.67
N VAL A 74 -14.84 -11.05 -42.06
CA VAL A 74 -15.87 -11.42 -41.08
C VAL A 74 -17.25 -11.43 -41.75
N ASN A 75 -17.99 -12.53 -41.60
CA ASN A 75 -19.31 -12.77 -42.18
C ASN A 75 -19.39 -12.66 -43.71
N GLY A 76 -18.28 -12.87 -44.42
CA GLY A 76 -18.26 -12.79 -45.89
C GLY A 76 -18.51 -11.39 -46.44
N THR A 77 -18.39 -10.35 -45.61
CA THR A 77 -18.69 -8.95 -45.96
C THR A 77 -17.54 -8.22 -46.67
N GLY A 78 -16.35 -8.83 -46.69
CA GLY A 78 -15.13 -8.19 -47.17
C GLY A 78 -14.54 -7.17 -46.20
N THR A 79 -15.00 -7.17 -44.94
CA THR A 79 -14.51 -6.29 -43.88
C THR A 79 -14.06 -7.08 -42.66
N THR A 80 -13.24 -6.47 -41.82
CA THR A 80 -12.69 -7.09 -40.61
C THR A 80 -13.60 -6.96 -39.38
N ALA A 81 -14.81 -6.38 -39.53
CA ALA A 81 -15.69 -6.10 -38.40
C ALA A 81 -17.15 -6.47 -38.70
N ALA A 82 -17.86 -6.97 -37.69
CA ALA A 82 -19.30 -7.24 -37.77
C ALA A 82 -19.97 -7.02 -36.41
N THR A 83 -21.21 -6.51 -36.42
CA THR A 83 -22.02 -6.32 -35.19
C THR A 83 -23.27 -7.18 -35.27
N LEU A 84 -23.51 -8.00 -34.26
CA LEU A 84 -24.67 -8.90 -34.15
C LEU A 84 -25.45 -8.63 -32.86
N THR A 85 -26.74 -8.95 -32.89
CA THR A 85 -27.60 -9.02 -31.68
C THR A 85 -27.40 -10.35 -30.97
N LEU A 86 -27.25 -10.33 -29.64
CA LEU A 86 -27.20 -11.53 -28.80
C LEU A 86 -28.55 -12.27 -28.81
N ASP A 87 -28.51 -13.60 -28.82
CA ASP A 87 -29.70 -14.43 -28.67
C ASP A 87 -30.23 -14.47 -27.22
N ALA A 88 -31.34 -15.19 -26.99
CA ALA A 88 -31.96 -15.29 -25.66
C ALA A 88 -31.08 -16.00 -24.61
N ALA A 89 -30.01 -16.67 -25.03
CA ALA A 89 -29.02 -17.32 -24.17
C ALA A 89 -27.73 -16.49 -24.04
N GLY A 90 -27.66 -15.29 -24.64
CA GLY A 90 -26.50 -14.41 -24.55
C GLY A 90 -25.36 -14.78 -25.51
N HIS A 91 -25.66 -15.46 -26.62
CA HIS A 91 -24.68 -15.87 -27.61
C HIS A 91 -24.80 -15.12 -28.93
N ALA A 92 -23.66 -14.95 -29.62
CA ALA A 92 -23.61 -14.54 -31.02
C ALA A 92 -22.41 -15.19 -31.71
N THR A 93 -22.59 -15.60 -32.98
CA THR A 93 -21.55 -16.29 -33.75
C THR A 93 -21.28 -15.57 -35.06
N VAL A 94 -20.01 -15.34 -35.38
CA VAL A 94 -19.56 -14.82 -36.68
C VAL A 94 -18.72 -15.86 -37.41
N THR A 95 -18.74 -15.81 -38.74
CA THR A 95 -17.79 -16.56 -39.55
C THR A 95 -16.56 -15.70 -39.84
N TYR A 96 -15.39 -16.31 -39.72
CA TYR A 96 -14.10 -15.70 -40.02
C TYR A 96 -13.38 -16.52 -41.09
N ALA A 97 -12.86 -15.85 -42.12
CA ALA A 97 -12.01 -16.47 -43.15
C ALA A 97 -10.83 -15.56 -43.51
N CYS A 98 -9.72 -16.18 -43.91
CA CYS A 98 -8.61 -15.51 -44.57
C CYS A 98 -8.19 -16.34 -45.78
N ASP A 99 -7.93 -15.68 -46.90
CA ASP A 99 -7.46 -16.30 -48.13
C ASP A 99 -6.21 -15.55 -48.62
N PHE A 100 -5.05 -16.23 -48.55
CA PHE A 100 -3.78 -15.68 -48.99
C PHE A 100 -3.77 -15.30 -50.48
N THR A 101 -4.52 -16.03 -51.30
CA THR A 101 -4.54 -15.82 -52.75
C THR A 101 -5.33 -14.58 -53.16
N LEU A 102 -6.29 -14.16 -52.33
CA LEU A 102 -7.13 -12.99 -52.55
C LEU A 102 -6.61 -11.74 -51.82
N ASP A 103 -6.00 -11.89 -50.64
CA ASP A 103 -5.39 -10.79 -49.87
C ASP A 103 -4.02 -11.17 -49.26
N PRO A 104 -2.96 -11.24 -50.08
CA PRO A 104 -1.61 -11.59 -49.63
C PRO A 104 -0.96 -10.50 -48.76
N THR A 105 -1.58 -9.32 -48.68
CA THR A 105 -1.08 -8.18 -47.89
C THR A 105 -1.49 -8.26 -46.42
N HIS A 106 -2.65 -8.85 -46.12
CA HIS A 106 -3.17 -8.92 -44.75
C HIS A 106 -3.40 -10.36 -44.25
N CYS A 107 -3.59 -11.32 -45.14
CA CYS A 107 -3.59 -12.74 -44.80
C CYS A 107 -2.18 -13.30 -44.95
N GLY A 108 -1.66 -14.00 -43.92
CA GLY A 108 -0.32 -14.58 -43.92
C GLY A 108 -0.16 -15.63 -42.82
N ALA A 109 0.84 -16.51 -42.93
CA ALA A 109 1.11 -17.52 -41.89
C ALA A 109 1.44 -16.81 -40.58
N GLY A 110 0.70 -17.13 -39.53
CA GLY A 110 0.76 -16.37 -38.29
C GLY A 110 -0.52 -16.49 -37.50
N SER A 111 -0.85 -15.46 -36.75
CA SER A 111 -1.95 -15.54 -35.81
C SER A 111 -2.80 -14.29 -35.85
N VAL A 112 -4.10 -14.50 -36.04
CA VAL A 112 -5.09 -13.44 -36.09
C VAL A 112 -5.86 -13.41 -34.78
N VAL A 113 -5.99 -12.22 -34.22
CA VAL A 113 -6.79 -11.98 -33.02
C VAL A 113 -8.18 -11.54 -33.47
N VAL A 114 -9.19 -12.28 -33.01
CA VAL A 114 -10.60 -11.89 -33.14
C VAL A 114 -11.07 -11.43 -31.77
N THR A 115 -11.38 -10.15 -31.67
CA THR A 115 -11.88 -9.52 -30.44
C THR A 115 -13.37 -9.34 -30.54
N ALA A 116 -14.12 -9.70 -29.50
CA ALA A 116 -15.50 -9.26 -29.36
C ALA A 116 -15.61 -8.28 -28.19
N SER A 117 -16.31 -7.18 -28.44
CA SER A 117 -16.58 -6.14 -27.46
C SER A 117 -18.08 -5.97 -27.24
N TRP A 118 -18.49 -6.02 -25.98
CA TRP A 118 -19.85 -5.75 -25.54
C TRP A 118 -19.81 -4.73 -24.38
N SER A 119 -20.48 -3.60 -24.55
CA SER A 119 -20.36 -2.45 -23.64
C SER A 119 -18.88 -2.01 -23.49
N THR A 120 -18.33 -1.94 -22.27
CA THR A 120 -16.93 -1.61 -21.97
C THR A 120 -16.00 -2.83 -21.87
N VAL A 121 -16.52 -4.04 -22.11
CA VAL A 121 -15.81 -5.31 -21.91
C VAL A 121 -15.44 -5.89 -23.27
N ALA A 122 -14.18 -6.24 -23.44
CA ALA A 122 -13.69 -6.91 -24.63
C ALA A 122 -12.92 -8.17 -24.25
N ASN A 123 -13.09 -9.22 -25.04
CA ASN A 123 -12.25 -10.41 -24.94
C ASN A 123 -11.82 -10.85 -26.33
N GLY A 124 -10.63 -11.43 -26.43
CA GLY A 124 -10.02 -11.85 -27.68
C GLY A 124 -9.76 -13.34 -27.69
N THR A 125 -10.01 -13.98 -28.83
CA THR A 125 -9.54 -15.33 -29.11
C THR A 125 -8.59 -15.32 -30.29
N ARG A 126 -7.74 -16.35 -30.36
CA ARG A 126 -6.66 -16.44 -31.31
C ARG A 126 -6.93 -17.57 -32.29
N VAL A 127 -6.97 -17.25 -33.58
CA VAL A 127 -7.04 -18.24 -34.66
C VAL A 127 -5.68 -18.26 -35.34
N THR A 128 -5.06 -19.44 -35.40
CA THR A 128 -3.75 -19.60 -36.06
C THR A 128 -3.96 -19.85 -37.55
N LEU A 129 -3.40 -19.00 -38.41
CA LEU A 129 -3.39 -19.21 -39.85
C LEU A 129 -2.19 -20.09 -40.22
N GLN A 130 -2.48 -21.31 -40.65
CA GLN A 130 -1.47 -22.21 -41.20
C GLN A 130 -1.07 -21.70 -42.59
N GLY A 131 0.23 -21.76 -42.91
CA GLY A 131 0.71 -21.42 -44.25
C GLY A 131 0.01 -22.26 -45.32
N PRO A 132 -0.12 -21.76 -46.57
CA PRO A 132 -0.90 -22.45 -47.59
C PRO A 132 -0.38 -23.87 -47.78
N SER A 133 -1.27 -24.86 -47.59
CA SER A 133 -0.99 -26.24 -47.99
C SER A 133 -0.91 -26.25 -49.50
N SER A 134 0.21 -26.69 -50.08
CA SER A 134 0.29 -26.96 -51.50
C SER A 134 -0.69 -28.10 -51.84
N THR A 135 -1.87 -27.77 -52.35
CA THR A 135 -2.74 -28.74 -53.00
C THR A 135 -2.08 -29.11 -54.33
N GLY A 136 -1.27 -30.17 -54.28
CA GLY A 136 -0.73 -30.81 -55.47
C GLY A 136 -1.89 -31.31 -56.33
N THR A 137 -2.28 -30.50 -57.30
CA THR A 137 -3.15 -30.93 -58.39
C THR A 137 -2.21 -31.40 -59.49
N ASP A 138 -2.17 -32.71 -59.71
CA ASP A 138 -1.50 -33.33 -60.85
C ASP A 138 -2.16 -32.83 -62.15
N ALA A 139 -1.44 -31.97 -62.88
CA ALA A 139 -1.75 -31.64 -64.25
C ALA A 139 -0.75 -32.40 -65.15
N GLY A 140 -1.25 -33.44 -65.81
CA GLY A 140 -0.51 -34.23 -66.79
C GLY A 140 0.08 -33.39 -67.93
N PRO A 141 1.00 -33.98 -68.73
CA PRO A 141 1.98 -33.22 -69.50
C PRO A 141 1.40 -32.70 -70.81
N THR A 142 1.45 -31.40 -71.05
CA THR A 142 1.50 -30.84 -72.42
C THR A 142 2.54 -29.73 -72.55
N SER A 143 3.68 -30.13 -73.12
CA SER A 143 4.62 -29.39 -73.97
C SER A 143 4.79 -27.86 -73.81
N GLY A 144 6.00 -27.46 -73.41
CA GLY A 144 6.73 -26.35 -74.04
C GLY A 144 6.73 -25.02 -73.30
N GLY A 145 7.68 -24.85 -72.37
CA GLY A 145 8.04 -23.55 -71.80
C GLY A 145 9.04 -23.72 -70.67
N THR A 146 10.14 -22.96 -70.69
CA THR A 146 11.13 -22.93 -69.59
C THR A 146 10.48 -22.41 -68.32
N ASP A 147 10.16 -23.33 -67.41
CA ASP A 147 9.72 -23.06 -66.05
C ASP A 147 10.93 -22.70 -65.19
N ALA A 148 10.93 -21.49 -64.62
CA ALA A 148 11.72 -21.20 -63.44
C ALA A 148 11.02 -21.92 -62.28
N GLY A 149 11.32 -23.22 -62.14
CA GLY A 149 10.67 -24.08 -61.16
C GLY A 149 10.71 -23.47 -59.76
N PRO A 150 9.76 -23.85 -58.89
CA PRO A 150 9.79 -23.43 -57.50
C PRO A 150 11.16 -23.78 -56.93
N ILE A 151 11.81 -22.82 -56.27
CA ILE A 151 12.99 -23.11 -55.48
C ILE A 151 12.54 -24.15 -54.44
N VAL A 152 12.85 -25.42 -54.70
CA VAL A 152 12.83 -26.46 -53.70
C VAL A 152 13.96 -26.07 -52.75
N VAL A 153 13.60 -25.30 -51.72
CA VAL A 153 14.48 -25.07 -50.58
C VAL A 153 14.73 -26.46 -50.01
N GLY A 154 15.96 -26.97 -50.16
CA GLY A 154 16.33 -28.27 -49.61
C GLY A 154 16.01 -28.34 -48.11
N PRO A 155 15.96 -29.54 -47.50
CA PRO A 155 15.69 -29.68 -46.07
C PRO A 155 16.58 -28.73 -45.24
N ALA A 156 16.04 -28.27 -44.11
CA ALA A 156 16.80 -27.45 -43.17
C ALA A 156 18.14 -28.15 -42.85
N GLY A 157 19.20 -27.35 -42.77
CA GLY A 157 20.54 -27.86 -42.47
C GLY A 157 20.63 -28.36 -41.03
N ALA A 158 21.83 -28.78 -40.61
CA ALA A 158 22.08 -29.10 -39.22
C ALA A 158 21.78 -27.90 -38.31
N ALA A 159 21.18 -28.15 -37.15
CA ALA A 159 20.86 -27.12 -36.17
C ALA A 159 22.11 -26.36 -35.73
N ALA A 160 22.11 -25.05 -35.93
CA ALA A 160 23.25 -24.17 -35.64
C ALA A 160 22.95 -23.15 -34.53
N SER A 161 21.67 -22.82 -34.32
CA SER A 161 21.25 -21.82 -33.34
C SER A 161 20.03 -22.30 -32.54
N VAL A 162 20.00 -21.90 -31.26
CA VAL A 162 18.88 -22.11 -30.36
C VAL A 162 18.61 -20.79 -29.64
N THR A 163 17.42 -20.24 -29.81
CA THR A 163 17.03 -18.95 -29.22
C THR A 163 15.73 -19.12 -28.46
N ALA A 164 15.65 -18.59 -27.24
CA ALA A 164 14.38 -18.55 -26.51
C ALA A 164 13.43 -17.57 -27.19
N THR A 165 12.20 -17.99 -27.49
CA THR A 165 11.19 -17.17 -28.14
C THR A 165 10.12 -16.66 -27.19
N ALA A 166 9.84 -17.41 -26.13
CA ALA A 166 8.87 -17.03 -25.12
C ALA A 166 9.18 -17.69 -23.77
N SER A 167 8.91 -16.96 -22.67
CA SER A 167 8.81 -17.52 -21.33
C SER A 167 7.65 -16.85 -20.63
N ALA A 168 6.64 -17.62 -20.22
CA ALA A 168 5.47 -17.10 -19.55
C ALA A 168 5.14 -17.97 -18.34
N PRO A 169 5.31 -17.46 -17.11
CA PRO A 169 5.97 -16.21 -16.71
C PRO A 169 7.50 -16.38 -16.54
N ALA A 170 8.26 -15.31 -16.76
CA ALA A 170 9.72 -15.31 -16.51
C ALA A 170 10.09 -15.07 -15.03
N VAL A 171 9.18 -14.53 -14.24
CA VAL A 171 9.28 -14.38 -12.79
C VAL A 171 8.22 -15.27 -12.16
N LEU A 172 8.63 -16.15 -11.26
CA LEU A 172 7.75 -17.08 -10.56
C LEU A 172 7.65 -16.69 -9.09
N GLY A 173 6.51 -17.01 -8.49
CA GLY A 173 6.41 -17.07 -7.04
C GLY A 173 7.07 -18.34 -6.50
N LEU A 174 7.63 -18.22 -5.30
CA LEU A 174 8.17 -19.33 -4.55
C LEU A 174 7.15 -20.48 -4.43
N LYS A 175 7.64 -21.72 -4.43
CA LYS A 175 6.80 -22.90 -4.19
C LYS A 175 5.98 -22.76 -2.90
N GLY A 176 4.69 -23.05 -2.96
CA GLY A 176 3.75 -22.95 -1.83
C GLY A 176 3.21 -21.54 -1.55
N SER A 177 3.56 -20.54 -2.35
CA SER A 177 2.96 -19.19 -2.30
C SER A 177 1.51 -19.15 -2.82
N GLY A 178 1.09 -20.13 -3.63
CA GLY A 178 -0.18 -20.14 -4.35
C GLY A 178 -0.24 -19.14 -5.51
N ILE A 179 0.85 -18.43 -5.81
CA ILE A 179 0.88 -17.35 -6.80
C ILE A 179 1.97 -17.64 -7.83
N GLN A 180 1.56 -17.85 -9.09
CA GLN A 180 2.47 -17.87 -10.24
C GLN A 180 3.68 -18.83 -10.07
N GLU A 181 3.43 -20.06 -9.61
CA GLU A 181 4.50 -21.03 -9.30
C GLU A 181 4.96 -21.88 -10.49
N THR A 182 4.25 -21.81 -11.62
CA THR A 182 4.52 -22.66 -12.79
C THR A 182 4.67 -21.81 -14.04
N GLY A 183 5.48 -22.25 -15.00
CA GLY A 183 5.64 -21.58 -16.28
C GLY A 183 6.06 -22.49 -17.42
N VAL A 184 6.12 -21.90 -18.62
CA VAL A 184 6.58 -22.58 -19.83
C VAL A 184 7.56 -21.69 -20.59
N THR A 185 8.67 -22.27 -21.04
CA THR A 185 9.64 -21.63 -21.96
C THR A 185 9.62 -22.35 -23.28
N THR A 186 9.65 -21.59 -24.37
CA THR A 186 9.76 -22.09 -25.74
C THR A 186 11.06 -21.61 -26.37
N PHE A 187 11.75 -22.52 -27.05
CA PHE A 187 12.95 -22.27 -27.83
C PHE A 187 12.68 -22.51 -29.31
N LEU A 188 13.25 -21.69 -30.19
CA LEU A 188 13.32 -21.89 -31.63
C LEU A 188 14.70 -22.40 -32.00
N VAL A 189 14.74 -23.49 -32.77
CA VAL A 189 15.96 -24.08 -33.30
C VAL A 189 16.05 -23.80 -34.80
N THR A 190 17.15 -23.17 -35.22
CA THR A 190 17.41 -22.86 -36.63
C THR A 190 18.75 -23.39 -37.12
N ASP A 191 18.86 -23.58 -38.43
CA ASP A 191 20.12 -23.86 -39.09
C ASP A 191 20.95 -22.57 -39.29
N ALA A 192 22.16 -22.70 -39.87
CA ALA A 192 23.05 -21.57 -40.09
C ALA A 192 22.51 -20.50 -41.05
N SER A 193 21.45 -20.82 -41.82
CA SER A 193 20.74 -19.91 -42.71
C SER A 193 19.48 -19.31 -42.09
N GLY A 194 19.20 -19.60 -40.81
CA GLY A 194 18.03 -19.10 -40.10
C GLY A 194 16.74 -19.88 -40.37
N ARG A 195 16.80 -21.04 -41.06
CA ARG A 195 15.63 -21.87 -41.33
C ARG A 195 15.31 -22.75 -40.13
N ALA A 196 14.02 -22.88 -39.79
CA ALA A 196 13.55 -23.72 -38.70
C ALA A 196 13.94 -25.20 -38.90
N VAL A 197 14.48 -25.83 -37.86
CA VAL A 197 14.87 -27.24 -37.89
C VAL A 197 13.83 -28.07 -37.15
N SER A 198 13.07 -28.88 -37.90
CA SER A 198 12.09 -29.82 -37.35
C SER A 198 12.74 -31.17 -37.00
N GLY A 199 12.21 -31.87 -36.00
CA GLY A 199 12.66 -33.22 -35.63
C GLY A 199 13.99 -33.26 -34.86
N ALA A 200 14.52 -32.11 -34.42
CA ALA A 200 15.77 -32.06 -33.64
C ALA A 200 15.50 -32.41 -32.17
N THR A 201 16.27 -33.35 -31.62
CA THR A 201 16.21 -33.69 -30.19
C THR A 201 16.95 -32.65 -29.36
N VAL A 202 16.23 -31.98 -28.46
CA VAL A 202 16.71 -30.94 -27.56
C VAL A 202 16.66 -31.45 -26.13
N THR A 203 17.79 -31.39 -25.42
CA THR A 203 17.90 -31.67 -23.99
C THR A 203 17.77 -30.37 -23.21
N PHE A 204 16.96 -30.39 -22.16
CA PHE A 204 16.76 -29.27 -21.26
C PHE A 204 17.60 -29.40 -20.00
N GLY A 205 18.02 -28.27 -19.47
CA GLY A 205 18.72 -28.14 -18.20
C GLY A 205 18.47 -26.78 -17.59
N GLN A 206 19.14 -26.51 -16.48
CA GLN A 206 19.12 -25.20 -15.84
C GLN A 206 20.52 -24.83 -15.34
N LYS A 207 20.82 -23.53 -15.29
CA LYS A 207 22.05 -23.02 -14.66
C LYS A 207 21.93 -23.11 -13.13
N GLN A 208 23.06 -22.96 -12.45
CA GLN A 208 23.08 -22.85 -10.99
C GLN A 208 22.81 -21.40 -10.54
N PRO A 209 22.09 -21.19 -9.44
CA PRO A 209 21.43 -22.19 -8.59
C PRO A 209 20.25 -22.87 -9.31
N ALA A 210 20.01 -24.15 -9.00
CA ALA A 210 18.85 -24.87 -9.51
C ALA A 210 17.60 -24.46 -8.72
N LEU A 211 16.78 -23.60 -9.33
CA LEU A 211 15.62 -22.97 -8.67
C LEU A 211 14.28 -23.53 -9.15
N VAL A 212 14.26 -24.31 -10.23
CA VAL A 212 13.03 -24.87 -10.78
C VAL A 212 13.15 -26.37 -11.03
N THR A 213 12.02 -27.07 -11.09
CA THR A 213 11.94 -28.44 -11.57
C THR A 213 11.43 -28.41 -13.00
N LEU A 214 12.12 -29.05 -13.94
CA LEU A 214 11.69 -29.12 -15.33
C LEU A 214 10.75 -30.30 -15.52
N ALA A 215 9.64 -30.09 -16.24
CA ALA A 215 8.64 -31.12 -16.50
C ALA A 215 9.18 -32.31 -17.33
N GLN A 216 10.21 -32.06 -18.14
CA GLN A 216 10.86 -33.08 -18.97
C GLN A 216 12.34 -32.74 -19.22
N ALA A 217 13.17 -33.78 -19.33
CA ALA A 217 14.61 -33.63 -19.61
C ALA A 217 14.93 -33.42 -21.10
N SER A 218 14.02 -33.77 -22.00
CA SER A 218 14.22 -33.59 -23.45
C SER A 218 12.89 -33.55 -24.20
N ALA A 219 12.88 -32.91 -25.36
CA ALA A 219 11.77 -32.94 -26.32
C ALA A 219 12.31 -32.83 -27.76
N VAL A 220 11.41 -32.96 -28.74
CA VAL A 220 11.75 -32.87 -30.17
C VAL A 220 11.09 -31.63 -30.76
N THR A 221 11.79 -30.93 -31.66
CA THR A 221 11.24 -29.72 -32.30
C THR A 221 10.08 -30.04 -33.26
N SER A 222 9.04 -29.20 -33.23
CA SER A 222 7.87 -29.29 -34.12
C SER A 222 8.20 -28.83 -35.56
N GLY A 223 7.21 -28.84 -36.45
CA GLY A 223 7.37 -28.47 -37.87
C GLY A 223 7.86 -27.04 -38.10
N ASP A 224 7.61 -26.14 -37.14
CA ASP A 224 8.05 -24.75 -37.08
C ASP A 224 9.41 -24.57 -36.38
N GLY A 225 10.07 -25.67 -35.99
CA GLY A 225 11.36 -25.67 -35.30
C GLY A 225 11.30 -25.25 -33.84
N THR A 226 10.12 -25.16 -33.23
CA THR A 226 9.98 -24.79 -31.82
C THR A 226 9.98 -26.00 -30.90
N VAL A 227 10.37 -25.80 -29.65
CA VAL A 227 10.32 -26.83 -28.60
C VAL A 227 10.07 -26.15 -27.24
N SER A 228 9.22 -26.74 -26.41
CA SER A 228 8.84 -26.16 -25.12
C SER A 228 9.18 -27.06 -23.94
N VAL A 229 9.37 -26.45 -22.77
CA VAL A 229 9.54 -27.12 -21.48
C VAL A 229 8.75 -26.37 -20.42
N GLY A 230 7.93 -27.11 -19.68
CA GLY A 230 7.29 -26.61 -18.47
C GLY A 230 8.24 -26.64 -17.28
N TYR A 231 8.03 -25.76 -16.32
CA TYR A 231 8.83 -25.69 -15.10
C TYR A 231 8.00 -25.26 -13.89
N ASP A 232 8.35 -25.82 -12.73
CA ASP A 232 7.73 -25.52 -11.44
C ASP A 232 8.77 -24.87 -10.51
N ALA A 233 8.36 -23.85 -9.76
CA ALA A 233 9.21 -23.15 -8.82
C ALA A 233 9.69 -24.06 -7.69
N GLY A 234 10.92 -23.79 -7.23
CA GLY A 234 11.49 -24.36 -6.02
C GLY A 234 11.21 -23.49 -4.78
N PRO A 235 11.69 -23.93 -3.60
CA PRO A 235 11.51 -23.25 -2.32
C PRO A 235 12.55 -22.15 -2.05
N GLN A 236 13.43 -21.83 -3.02
CA GLN A 236 14.48 -20.83 -2.86
C GLN A 236 14.29 -19.68 -3.85
N VAL A 237 14.51 -18.45 -3.38
CA VAL A 237 14.51 -17.26 -4.23
C VAL A 237 15.85 -17.10 -4.95
N GLY A 238 15.83 -16.51 -6.13
CA GLY A 238 17.02 -16.18 -6.90
C GLY A 238 16.75 -16.11 -8.39
N ILE A 239 17.84 -16.13 -9.17
CA ILE A 239 17.81 -16.08 -10.63
C ILE A 239 18.51 -17.33 -11.16
N THR A 240 17.91 -17.96 -12.15
CA THR A 240 18.51 -19.06 -12.91
C THR A 240 18.25 -18.87 -14.40
N ALA A 241 18.67 -19.81 -15.24
CA ALA A 241 18.31 -19.82 -16.65
C ALA A 241 18.06 -21.24 -17.12
N ILE A 242 16.96 -21.44 -17.81
CA ILE A 242 16.66 -22.69 -18.50
C ILE A 242 17.54 -22.76 -19.74
N THR A 243 18.23 -23.88 -19.94
CA THR A 243 19.10 -24.13 -21.07
C THR A 243 18.49 -25.18 -21.98
N ALA A 244 18.55 -24.97 -23.28
CA ALA A 244 18.14 -25.93 -24.30
C ALA A 244 19.36 -26.25 -25.18
N THR A 245 19.71 -27.53 -25.32
CA THR A 245 20.87 -27.97 -26.11
C THR A 245 20.45 -29.02 -27.12
N VAL A 246 20.76 -28.80 -28.40
CA VAL A 246 20.52 -29.78 -29.46
C VAL A 246 21.54 -30.91 -29.33
N THR A 247 21.06 -32.13 -29.12
CA THR A 247 21.91 -33.30 -28.81
C THR A 247 22.91 -33.61 -29.93
N ALA A 248 22.48 -33.44 -31.19
CA ALA A 248 23.27 -33.82 -32.36
C ALA A 248 24.42 -32.83 -32.68
N THR A 249 24.23 -31.54 -32.39
CA THR A 249 25.17 -30.48 -32.80
C THR A 249 25.82 -29.73 -31.65
N GLY A 250 25.29 -29.86 -30.43
CA GLY A 250 25.72 -29.09 -29.27
C GLY A 250 25.28 -27.62 -29.29
N ALA A 251 24.51 -27.18 -30.29
CA ALA A 251 23.96 -25.83 -30.33
C ALA A 251 23.07 -25.60 -29.09
N SER A 252 23.29 -24.50 -28.37
CA SER A 252 22.63 -24.24 -27.09
C SER A 252 22.12 -22.82 -26.96
N GLY A 253 20.97 -22.66 -26.31
CA GLY A 253 20.36 -21.38 -25.95
C GLY A 253 19.97 -21.36 -24.49
N SER A 254 19.77 -20.16 -23.93
CA SER A 254 19.30 -20.02 -22.55
C SER A 254 18.29 -18.90 -22.37
N GLN A 255 17.33 -19.10 -21.48
CA GLN A 255 16.33 -18.12 -21.07
C GLN A 255 16.45 -17.84 -19.57
N PRO A 256 16.77 -16.60 -19.14
CA PRO A 256 16.75 -16.26 -17.73
C PRO A 256 15.33 -16.31 -17.17
N ILE A 257 15.23 -16.80 -15.93
CA ILE A 257 14.03 -16.82 -15.11
C ILE A 257 14.39 -16.49 -13.65
N ALA A 258 13.43 -16.05 -12.86
CA ALA A 258 13.64 -15.79 -11.43
C ALA A 258 12.52 -16.38 -10.58
N VAL A 259 12.87 -16.84 -9.37
CA VAL A 259 11.92 -17.24 -8.33
C VAL A 259 12.00 -16.19 -7.23
N ARG A 260 10.87 -15.59 -6.86
CA ARG A 260 10.79 -14.49 -5.88
C ARG A 260 9.74 -14.78 -4.81
N GLY A 261 9.77 -14.00 -3.73
CA GLY A 261 8.61 -13.93 -2.84
C GLY A 261 7.40 -13.43 -3.63
N ALA A 262 6.21 -13.95 -3.33
CA ALA A 262 5.01 -13.65 -4.12
C ALA A 262 3.81 -13.36 -3.26
N LYS A 263 3.47 -14.25 -2.32
CA LYS A 263 2.34 -14.04 -1.42
C LYS A 263 2.74 -13.08 -0.29
N PRO A 264 2.09 -11.91 -0.15
CA PRO A 264 2.34 -11.04 1.00
C PRO A 264 1.91 -11.73 2.29
N SER A 265 2.72 -11.61 3.34
CA SER A 265 2.37 -12.02 4.69
C SER A 265 2.25 -10.80 5.60
N ALA A 266 1.29 -10.82 6.53
CA ALA A 266 1.15 -9.76 7.52
C ALA A 266 2.40 -9.58 8.40
N SER A 267 3.26 -10.61 8.54
CA SER A 267 4.54 -10.50 9.26
C SER A 267 5.54 -9.57 8.56
N GLY A 268 5.39 -9.41 7.25
CA GLY A 268 6.24 -8.61 6.38
C GLY A 268 5.52 -7.44 5.72
N PHE A 269 4.33 -7.07 6.20
CA PHE A 269 3.55 -5.94 5.70
C PHE A 269 3.88 -4.68 6.50
N TYR A 270 4.68 -3.81 5.86
CA TYR A 270 5.08 -2.53 6.42
C TYR A 270 4.34 -1.38 5.74
N PHE A 271 3.81 -0.44 6.53
CA PHE A 271 3.23 0.82 6.06
C PHE A 271 3.65 1.97 6.97
N ARG A 272 4.19 3.04 6.40
CA ARG A 272 4.53 4.28 7.14
C ARG A 272 4.36 5.50 6.25
N CYS A 273 4.17 6.66 6.87
CA CYS A 273 4.37 7.95 6.22
C CYS A 273 5.72 8.57 6.64
N ASN A 274 6.36 9.32 5.74
CA ASN A 274 7.68 9.91 5.98
C ASN A 274 7.63 11.14 6.89
N ARG A 275 6.49 11.83 6.91
CA ARG A 275 6.12 12.86 7.86
C ARG A 275 4.83 12.49 8.56
N ILE A 276 4.85 12.52 9.89
CA ILE A 276 3.72 12.12 10.72
C ILE A 276 3.12 13.28 11.52
N ASN A 277 3.81 14.41 11.68
CA ASN A 277 3.22 15.65 12.19
C ASN A 277 3.13 16.71 11.09
N LEU A 278 1.91 17.08 10.67
CA LEU A 278 1.69 18.04 9.58
C LEU A 278 1.15 19.37 10.11
N PRO A 279 1.78 20.52 9.80
CA PRO A 279 1.31 21.84 10.21
C PRO A 279 0.13 22.33 9.35
N VAL A 280 -1.01 21.65 9.45
CA VAL A 280 -2.18 21.87 8.58
C VAL A 280 -2.90 23.19 8.89
N TYR A 281 -3.07 23.50 10.17
CA TYR A 281 -3.90 24.63 10.61
C TYR A 281 -3.12 25.94 10.60
N THR A 282 -2.91 26.46 9.39
CA THR A 282 -2.11 27.66 9.17
C THR A 282 -2.82 28.62 8.21
N THR A 283 -2.29 29.83 8.06
CA THR A 283 -2.88 30.83 7.16
C THR A 283 -2.49 30.64 5.69
N THR A 284 -1.69 29.62 5.36
CA THR A 284 -1.30 29.33 3.97
C THR A 284 -2.36 28.47 3.28
N LEU A 285 -2.62 28.74 2.00
CA LEU A 285 -3.61 28.01 1.18
C LEU A 285 -3.07 26.71 0.59
N GLU A 286 -1.92 26.23 1.05
CA GLU A 286 -1.27 25.01 0.55
C GLU A 286 -1.61 23.84 1.48
N TYR A 287 -1.83 22.67 0.88
CA TYR A 287 -2.04 21.44 1.64
C TYR A 287 -0.69 20.83 2.03
N GLU A 288 -0.62 20.30 3.24
CA GLU A 288 0.54 19.55 3.70
C GLU A 288 0.53 18.16 3.07
N THR A 289 1.71 17.65 2.73
CA THR A 289 1.85 16.35 2.10
C THR A 289 2.85 15.47 2.82
N SER A 290 2.60 14.17 2.78
CA SER A 290 3.48 13.13 3.31
C SER A 290 3.58 11.99 2.31
N GLU A 291 4.78 11.48 2.07
CA GLU A 291 4.94 10.27 1.26
C GLU A 291 4.75 9.06 2.16
N CYS A 292 3.77 8.24 1.83
CA CYS A 292 3.48 7.01 2.53
C CYS A 292 3.93 5.80 1.70
N SER A 293 4.75 4.95 2.30
CA SER A 293 5.39 3.82 1.64
C SER A 293 4.91 2.52 2.23
N VAL A 294 4.48 1.61 1.35
CA VAL A 294 4.21 0.21 1.67
C VAL A 294 5.36 -0.65 1.19
N ARG A 295 5.76 -1.61 2.02
CA ARG A 295 6.72 -2.64 1.65
C ARG A 295 6.18 -4.00 2.02
N LEU A 296 6.15 -4.90 1.04
CA LEU A 296 5.62 -6.25 1.18
C LEU A 296 6.74 -7.29 1.21
N SER A 297 6.57 -8.29 2.08
CA SER A 297 7.43 -9.46 2.15
C SER A 297 6.56 -10.72 2.30
N ASP A 298 7.07 -11.86 1.83
CA ASP A 298 6.45 -13.16 2.07
C ASP A 298 6.74 -13.66 3.50
N ARG A 299 6.16 -14.81 3.86
CA ARG A 299 6.36 -15.43 5.19
C ARG A 299 7.82 -15.77 5.52
N TYR A 300 8.69 -15.87 4.51
CA TYR A 300 10.12 -16.15 4.68
C TYR A 300 10.96 -14.87 4.75
N GLY A 301 10.32 -13.69 4.71
CA GLY A 301 10.98 -12.38 4.70
C GLY A 301 11.55 -11.99 3.34
N ASN A 302 11.27 -12.72 2.27
CA ASN A 302 11.69 -12.32 0.92
C ASN A 302 10.81 -11.20 0.42
N ARG A 303 11.37 -10.28 -0.37
CA ARG A 303 10.57 -9.25 -1.06
C ARG A 303 9.56 -9.89 -2.00
N VAL A 304 8.34 -9.35 -2.00
CA VAL A 304 7.31 -9.71 -2.97
C VAL A 304 7.68 -9.12 -4.33
N GLY A 305 8.24 -9.95 -5.20
CA GLY A 305 8.75 -9.57 -6.52
C GLY A 305 7.70 -9.62 -7.63
N ILE A 306 6.47 -10.02 -7.31
CA ILE A 306 5.33 -9.97 -8.22
C ILE A 306 4.57 -8.66 -7.98
N ALA A 307 4.22 -7.98 -9.08
CA ALA A 307 3.44 -6.75 -9.05
C ALA A 307 2.11 -7.00 -8.30
N THR A 308 1.98 -6.39 -7.12
CA THR A 308 0.87 -6.66 -6.20
C THR A 308 0.09 -5.36 -5.98
N PRO A 309 -1.23 -5.34 -6.24
CA PRO A 309 -2.06 -4.17 -5.96
C PRO A 309 -2.25 -4.00 -4.45
N VAL A 310 -2.02 -2.79 -3.97
CA VAL A 310 -2.27 -2.34 -2.60
C VAL A 310 -3.36 -1.27 -2.66
N TYR A 311 -4.33 -1.39 -1.78
CA TYR A 311 -5.43 -0.44 -1.64
C TYR A 311 -5.22 0.42 -0.42
N PHE A 312 -5.65 1.68 -0.47
CA PHE A 312 -5.50 2.62 0.63
C PHE A 312 -6.82 3.29 0.95
N ALA A 313 -6.99 3.63 2.22
CA ALA A 313 -8.05 4.48 2.69
C ALA A 313 -7.50 5.38 3.80
N ALA A 314 -8.08 6.57 3.93
CA ALA A 314 -7.77 7.52 5.00
C ALA A 314 -9.09 8.01 5.58
N GLU A 315 -9.09 8.24 6.89
CA GLU A 315 -10.22 8.83 7.61
C GLU A 315 -10.59 10.22 7.10
N THR A 316 -9.57 11.04 6.85
CA THR A 316 -9.67 12.35 6.20
C THR A 316 -8.41 12.61 5.38
N GLY A 317 -8.36 13.74 4.67
CA GLY A 317 -7.33 14.01 3.68
C GLY A 317 -7.59 13.30 2.35
N ALA A 318 -6.59 13.32 1.46
CA ALA A 318 -6.61 12.56 0.22
C ALA A 318 -5.41 11.62 0.11
N ILE A 319 -5.68 10.38 -0.29
CA ILE A 319 -4.67 9.37 -0.64
C ILE A 319 -5.13 8.61 -1.88
N SER A 320 -4.18 8.10 -2.67
CA SER A 320 -4.50 7.28 -3.84
C SER A 320 -5.24 6.01 -3.42
N ALA A 321 -6.43 5.73 -3.98
CA ALA A 321 -7.24 4.57 -3.60
C ALA A 321 -6.55 3.21 -3.83
N SER A 322 -5.61 3.15 -4.79
CA SER A 322 -4.76 1.97 -4.99
C SER A 322 -3.47 2.33 -5.71
N ALA A 323 -2.45 1.50 -5.52
CA ALA A 323 -1.20 1.52 -6.27
C ALA A 323 -0.57 0.12 -6.31
N THR A 324 0.28 -0.15 -7.29
CA THR A 324 0.90 -1.47 -7.47
C THR A 324 2.37 -1.45 -7.06
N THR A 325 2.80 -2.47 -6.32
CA THR A 325 4.21 -2.63 -5.94
C THR A 325 5.12 -2.80 -7.14
N LYS A 326 6.36 -2.31 -7.01
CA LYS A 326 7.38 -2.47 -8.02
C LYS A 326 7.74 -3.96 -8.17
N PRO A 327 7.50 -4.59 -9.34
CA PRO A 327 7.88 -5.97 -9.57
C PRO A 327 9.40 -6.11 -9.68
N PHE A 328 9.86 -7.35 -9.58
CA PHE A 328 11.23 -7.70 -9.86
C PHE A 328 11.58 -7.47 -11.33
N ASP A 329 12.73 -6.83 -11.56
CA ASP A 329 13.30 -6.64 -12.90
C ASP A 329 14.58 -7.49 -13.04
N LEU A 330 14.57 -8.41 -14.02
CA LEU A 330 15.72 -9.24 -14.36
C LEU A 330 16.95 -8.42 -14.79
N ASN A 331 16.75 -7.21 -15.33
CA ASN A 331 17.83 -6.32 -15.74
C ASN A 331 18.40 -5.50 -14.58
N ASN A 332 17.65 -5.39 -13.47
CA ASN A 332 18.08 -4.73 -12.24
C ASN A 332 17.85 -5.63 -11.02
N PRO A 333 18.61 -6.73 -10.89
CA PRO A 333 18.32 -7.76 -9.90
C PRO A 333 18.56 -7.35 -8.44
N THR A 334 19.17 -6.18 -8.22
CA THR A 334 19.52 -5.63 -6.90
C THR A 334 18.68 -4.41 -6.53
N ASP A 335 17.53 -4.23 -7.18
CA ASP A 335 16.65 -3.09 -6.94
C ASP A 335 16.14 -3.07 -5.49
N PRO A 336 16.49 -2.06 -4.67
CA PRO A 336 16.08 -2.02 -3.27
C PRO A 336 14.57 -1.77 -3.09
N ASP A 337 13.92 -1.20 -4.12
CA ASP A 337 12.52 -0.80 -4.09
C ASP A 337 11.56 -1.91 -4.55
N GLU A 338 12.09 -3.08 -4.91
CA GLU A 338 11.26 -4.24 -5.23
C GLU A 338 10.29 -4.56 -4.07
N GLY A 339 9.04 -4.85 -4.42
CA GLY A 339 7.96 -5.12 -3.45
C GLY A 339 7.54 -3.88 -2.66
N THR A 340 7.96 -2.69 -3.09
CA THR A 340 7.62 -1.41 -2.47
C THR A 340 6.70 -0.61 -3.38
N VAL A 341 5.81 0.18 -2.78
CA VAL A 341 5.02 1.22 -3.46
C VAL A 341 4.97 2.47 -2.58
N THR A 342 5.04 3.64 -3.20
CA THR A 342 4.91 4.93 -2.51
C THR A 342 3.73 5.69 -3.09
N VAL A 343 2.91 6.23 -2.21
CA VAL A 343 1.77 7.10 -2.52
C VAL A 343 1.91 8.40 -1.73
N THR A 344 1.31 9.48 -2.22
CA THR A 344 1.26 10.75 -1.49
C THR A 344 -0.05 10.85 -0.73
N PHE A 345 0.05 11.07 0.57
CA PHE A 345 -1.05 11.59 1.39
C PHE A 345 -1.01 13.11 1.38
N SER A 346 -2.18 13.74 1.33
CA SER A 346 -2.37 15.19 1.35
C SER A 346 -3.42 15.55 2.40
N SER A 347 -3.20 16.65 3.11
CA SER A 347 -4.10 17.13 4.17
C SER A 347 -5.34 17.85 3.64
N ASP A 348 -5.69 17.71 2.36
CA ASP A 348 -6.89 18.30 1.79
C ASP A 348 -8.12 17.51 2.25
N PRO A 349 -9.00 18.07 3.09
CA PRO A 349 -10.16 17.35 3.58
C PRO A 349 -11.14 17.20 2.41
N ALA A 350 -11.15 16.04 1.77
CA ALA A 350 -12.16 15.71 0.78
C ALA A 350 -13.54 15.75 1.47
N GLY A 351 -14.29 16.84 1.29
CA GLY A 351 -15.59 17.06 1.93
C GLY A 351 -15.62 18.06 3.09
N GLY A 352 -14.48 18.64 3.48
CA GLY A 352 -14.43 19.75 4.44
C GLY A 352 -14.61 19.37 5.92
N PHE A 353 -14.56 18.08 6.25
CA PHE A 353 -14.56 17.60 7.64
C PHE A 353 -13.13 17.26 8.06
N GLY A 354 -12.73 17.72 9.25
CA GLY A 354 -11.48 17.31 9.89
C GLY A 354 -11.55 15.86 10.37
N PRO A 355 -10.50 15.38 11.06
CA PRO A 355 -10.54 14.08 11.72
C PRO A 355 -11.71 14.01 12.71
N VAL A 356 -12.15 12.80 13.05
CA VAL A 356 -13.27 12.58 13.95
C VAL A 356 -12.91 13.09 15.34
N GLU A 357 -13.75 13.96 15.90
CA GLU A 357 -13.61 14.41 17.28
C GLU A 357 -13.97 13.23 18.21
N THR A 358 -13.07 12.90 19.12
CA THR A 358 -13.17 11.72 19.98
C THR A 358 -13.41 12.11 21.43
N ALA A 359 -14.03 11.22 22.20
CA ALA A 359 -14.11 11.42 23.65
C ALA A 359 -12.74 11.12 24.28
N PRO A 360 -12.23 11.95 25.22
CA PRO A 360 -10.93 11.70 25.84
C PRO A 360 -10.85 10.35 26.55
N PHE A 361 -9.75 9.62 26.34
CA PHE A 361 -9.55 8.32 26.99
C PHE A 361 -9.36 8.45 28.51
N ALA A 362 -10.03 7.56 29.25
CA ALA A 362 -9.75 7.34 30.66
C ALA A 362 -8.40 6.63 30.84
N ALA A 363 -7.80 6.80 32.03
CA ALA A 363 -6.63 6.01 32.41
C ALA A 363 -6.97 4.52 32.45
N ASP A 364 -6.08 3.69 31.91
CA ASP A 364 -6.20 2.24 31.92
C ASP A 364 -4.89 1.60 32.37
N ALA A 365 -4.86 1.16 33.62
CA ALA A 365 -3.70 0.50 34.20
C ALA A 365 -3.49 -0.94 33.71
N THR A 366 -4.47 -1.51 33.00
CA THR A 366 -4.45 -2.89 32.50
C THR A 366 -4.02 -2.99 31.04
N GLN A 367 -3.93 -1.88 30.31
CA GLN A 367 -3.36 -1.86 28.96
C GLN A 367 -1.94 -2.43 28.99
N PHE A 368 -1.69 -3.41 28.13
CA PHE A 368 -0.37 -3.98 27.87
C PHE A 368 0.27 -3.26 26.68
N PRO A 369 1.60 -3.29 26.49
CA PRO A 369 2.64 -3.48 27.50
C PRO A 369 2.77 -2.25 28.41
N LYS A 370 2.15 -1.13 28.03
CA LYS A 370 2.25 0.14 28.74
C LYS A 370 0.89 0.55 29.30
N PRO A 371 0.78 0.83 30.61
CA PRO A 371 -0.40 1.46 31.20
C PRO A 371 -0.72 2.79 30.52
N ARG A 372 -1.99 3.00 30.14
CA ARG A 372 -2.45 4.25 29.55
C ARG A 372 -2.73 5.29 30.62
N ALA A 373 -2.11 6.47 30.49
CA ALA A 373 -2.47 7.63 31.28
C ALA A 373 -3.79 8.24 30.79
N ALA A 374 -4.53 8.92 31.66
CA ALA A 374 -5.72 9.66 31.22
C ALA A 374 -5.32 10.72 30.18
N GLU A 375 -6.07 10.78 29.10
CA GLU A 375 -5.83 11.73 28.02
C GLU A 375 -6.09 13.17 28.50
N PRO A 376 -5.16 14.11 28.23
CA PRO A 376 -5.39 15.50 28.55
C PRO A 376 -6.45 16.08 27.62
N PHE A 377 -7.30 16.95 28.16
CA PHE A 377 -8.31 17.65 27.37
C PHE A 377 -8.56 19.05 27.92
N GLN A 378 -9.01 19.96 27.04
CA GLN A 378 -9.42 21.31 27.39
C GLN A 378 -10.76 21.62 26.71
N GLY A 379 -11.84 21.66 27.50
CA GLY A 379 -13.19 21.73 26.93
C GLY A 379 -13.52 20.39 26.26
N SER A 380 -13.78 20.40 24.95
CA SER A 380 -13.93 19.18 24.15
C SER A 380 -12.63 18.73 23.48
N ALA A 381 -11.66 19.62 23.33
CA ALA A 381 -10.45 19.36 22.55
C ALA A 381 -9.46 18.45 23.29
N ASN A 382 -8.92 17.47 22.59
CA ASN A 382 -7.88 16.55 23.04
C ASN A 382 -6.94 16.17 21.88
N PRO A 383 -5.76 15.59 22.18
CA PRO A 383 -4.76 15.29 21.15
C PRO A 383 -5.24 14.42 19.98
N ARG A 384 -6.14 13.46 20.24
CA ARG A 384 -6.63 12.53 19.21
C ARG A 384 -7.67 13.10 18.28
N ASP A 385 -8.30 14.22 18.61
CA ASP A 385 -9.20 14.93 17.68
C ASP A 385 -8.51 15.33 16.37
N GLN A 386 -7.17 15.30 16.35
CA GLN A 386 -6.34 15.60 15.19
C GLN A 386 -5.49 14.43 14.69
N LEU A 387 -5.72 13.23 15.23
CA LEU A 387 -5.07 12.02 14.76
C LEU A 387 -5.85 11.48 13.56
N VAL A 388 -5.15 11.22 12.46
CA VAL A 388 -5.75 10.69 11.22
C VAL A 388 -5.31 9.26 11.03
N THR A 389 -6.27 8.34 10.99
CA THR A 389 -6.01 6.95 10.64
C THR A 389 -5.94 6.77 9.13
N ILE A 390 -4.85 6.16 8.65
CA ILE A 390 -4.65 5.77 7.25
C ILE A 390 -4.35 4.27 7.22
N ILE A 391 -5.01 3.51 6.34
CA ILE A 391 -4.79 2.08 6.21
C ILE A 391 -4.30 1.71 4.81
N ALA A 392 -3.45 0.68 4.76
CA ALA A 392 -3.08 -0.02 3.54
C ALA A 392 -3.58 -1.47 3.62
N MET A 393 -4.08 -2.01 2.50
CA MET A 393 -4.73 -3.31 2.42
C MET A 393 -4.23 -4.10 1.22
N VAL A 394 -4.01 -5.40 1.39
CA VAL A 394 -3.56 -6.29 0.32
C VAL A 394 -4.10 -7.71 0.53
N ARG A 395 -4.31 -8.46 -0.55
CA ARG A 395 -4.58 -9.91 -0.45
C ARG A 395 -3.30 -10.65 -0.09
N GLY A 396 -3.34 -11.47 0.95
CA GLY A 396 -2.19 -12.16 1.48
C GLY A 396 -2.59 -13.18 2.54
N GLU A 397 -1.65 -13.48 3.42
CA GLU A 397 -1.87 -14.39 4.54
C GLU A 397 -1.57 -13.73 5.88
N GLU A 398 -2.23 -14.22 6.92
CA GLU A 398 -1.95 -13.80 8.28
C GLU A 398 -0.54 -14.17 8.73
N ALA A 399 -0.01 -13.40 9.68
CA ALA A 399 1.32 -13.63 10.22
C ALA A 399 1.27 -14.84 11.13
N PHE A 400 2.27 -15.72 11.05
CA PHE A 400 2.47 -16.77 12.04
C PHE A 400 3.95 -16.91 12.40
N VAL A 401 4.21 -17.45 13.58
CA VAL A 401 5.53 -17.83 14.05
C VAL A 401 5.74 -19.28 13.68
N ASP A 402 6.53 -19.50 12.63
CA ASP A 402 6.99 -20.82 12.22
C ASP A 402 8.00 -21.35 13.25
N ALA A 403 7.51 -22.03 14.28
CA ALA A 403 8.30 -22.48 15.41
C ALA A 403 9.10 -23.74 15.07
N ASN A 404 8.63 -24.53 14.11
CA ASN A 404 9.28 -25.77 13.68
C ASN A 404 10.15 -25.61 12.41
N LEU A 405 10.13 -24.43 11.79
CA LEU A 405 10.89 -24.03 10.60
C LEU A 405 10.53 -24.84 9.34
N ASP A 406 9.26 -25.29 9.22
CA ASP A 406 8.77 -26.04 8.07
C ASP A 406 8.10 -25.17 6.99
N GLY A 407 7.95 -23.86 7.26
CA GLY A 407 7.36 -22.89 6.37
C GLY A 407 5.82 -22.94 6.29
N GLN A 408 5.16 -23.71 7.13
CA GLN A 408 3.70 -23.89 7.16
C GLN A 408 3.16 -23.63 8.56
N TYR A 409 1.99 -22.97 8.62
CA TYR A 409 1.30 -22.86 9.89
C TYR A 409 0.87 -24.24 10.37
N THR A 410 1.31 -24.59 11.59
CA THR A 410 0.87 -25.79 12.30
C THR A 410 0.02 -25.39 13.51
N ALA A 411 -1.05 -26.15 13.77
CA ALA A 411 -1.95 -25.88 14.89
C ALA A 411 -1.19 -25.79 16.23
N GLY A 412 -1.38 -24.67 16.93
CA GLY A 412 -0.72 -24.37 18.21
C GLY A 412 0.47 -23.40 18.09
N GLU A 413 0.90 -23.08 16.87
CA GLU A 413 1.82 -21.97 16.62
C GLU A 413 1.13 -20.62 16.83
N LEU A 414 1.91 -19.60 17.17
CA LEU A 414 1.39 -18.25 17.33
C LEU A 414 1.06 -17.65 15.97
N PHE A 415 -0.07 -16.95 15.87
CA PHE A 415 -0.42 -16.20 14.68
C PHE A 415 -1.18 -14.91 15.03
N VAL A 416 -1.13 -13.94 14.12
CA VAL A 416 -1.87 -12.67 14.24
C VAL A 416 -3.13 -12.79 13.40
N ASP A 417 -4.24 -12.94 14.10
CA ASP A 417 -5.60 -13.01 13.59
C ASP A 417 -6.11 -11.61 13.26
N GLN A 418 -6.52 -11.39 12.01
CA GLN A 418 -6.99 -10.12 11.50
C GLN A 418 -8.46 -10.21 11.07
N GLY A 419 -9.23 -9.22 11.52
CA GLY A 419 -10.58 -8.97 11.00
C GLY A 419 -10.57 -8.31 9.63
N ASP A 420 -11.76 -7.98 9.13
CA ASP A 420 -11.90 -7.09 7.97
C ASP A 420 -11.21 -5.74 8.26
N PRO A 421 -10.50 -5.15 7.28
CA PRO A 421 -9.96 -3.81 7.43
C PRO A 421 -11.06 -2.75 7.66
N PHE A 422 -10.77 -1.76 8.50
CA PHE A 422 -11.62 -0.61 8.73
C PHE A 422 -10.78 0.62 9.13
N ILE A 423 -11.35 1.81 8.97
CA ILE A 423 -10.81 3.02 9.56
C ILE A 423 -11.26 3.07 11.02
N ASP A 424 -10.32 2.85 11.94
CA ASP A 424 -10.50 3.06 13.39
C ASP A 424 -10.35 4.56 13.66
N ALA A 425 -11.45 5.30 13.51
CA ALA A 425 -11.46 6.77 13.56
C ALA A 425 -11.54 7.29 15.01
N ASN A 426 -11.98 6.45 15.94
CA ASN A 426 -12.07 6.80 17.36
C ASN A 426 -10.93 6.21 18.21
N ASP A 427 -10.03 5.45 17.56
CA ASP A 427 -8.86 4.74 18.10
C ASP A 427 -9.16 3.73 19.21
N ASP A 428 -10.36 3.15 19.22
CA ASP A 428 -10.83 2.28 20.31
C ASP A 428 -10.56 0.77 20.07
N ASN A 429 -9.93 0.42 18.94
CA ASN A 429 -9.65 -0.94 18.48
C ASN A 429 -10.90 -1.79 18.17
N ALA A 430 -12.07 -1.18 17.96
CA ALA A 430 -13.29 -1.87 17.58
C ALA A 430 -13.89 -1.24 16.31
N TYR A 431 -14.55 -2.06 15.50
CA TYR A 431 -15.25 -1.56 14.32
C TYR A 431 -16.64 -1.04 14.69
N ASP A 432 -16.89 0.25 14.42
CA ASP A 432 -18.16 0.91 14.63
C ASP A 432 -18.96 1.10 13.33
N PRO A 433 -20.00 0.29 13.06
CA PRO A 433 -20.66 0.25 11.75
C PRO A 433 -21.47 1.51 11.39
N VAL A 434 -21.61 2.46 12.31
CA VAL A 434 -22.35 3.70 12.10
C VAL A 434 -21.44 4.84 11.66
N THR A 435 -20.19 4.84 12.13
CA THR A 435 -19.25 5.96 12.00
C THR A 435 -18.02 5.62 11.19
N GLU A 436 -17.76 4.34 10.93
CA GLU A 436 -16.51 3.89 10.33
C GLU A 436 -16.71 3.12 9.02
N ASP A 437 -15.80 3.38 8.10
CA ASP A 437 -15.72 2.68 6.83
C ASP A 437 -15.02 1.34 6.99
N ARG A 438 -15.68 0.28 6.53
CA ARG A 438 -15.14 -1.07 6.45
C ARG A 438 -14.80 -1.43 5.01
N PHE A 439 -13.71 -2.18 4.84
CA PHE A 439 -13.28 -2.75 3.58
C PHE A 439 -13.30 -4.27 3.69
N CYS A 440 -14.05 -4.92 2.82
CA CYS A 440 -14.15 -6.37 2.75
C CYS A 440 -13.44 -6.86 1.49
N GLY A 441 -12.65 -7.93 1.60
CA GLY A 441 -12.03 -8.58 0.44
C GLY A 441 -12.58 -9.95 0.09
N GLY A 442 -13.60 -10.43 0.81
CA GLY A 442 -14.18 -11.77 0.66
C GLY A 442 -15.52 -11.83 -0.07
N ALA A 443 -16.09 -13.03 -0.18
CA ALA A 443 -17.34 -13.31 -0.91
C ALA A 443 -18.62 -12.73 -0.25
N SER A 444 -18.53 -12.21 0.97
CA SER A 444 -19.64 -11.54 1.66
C SER A 444 -19.15 -10.23 2.27
N CYS A 445 -19.72 -9.13 1.77
CA CYS A 445 -19.58 -7.79 2.34
C CYS A 445 -20.81 -7.40 3.17
N ALA A 446 -21.66 -8.37 3.54
CA ALA A 446 -22.93 -8.09 4.22
C ALA A 446 -22.76 -7.74 5.70
N ALA A 447 -21.71 -8.24 6.36
CA ALA A 447 -21.43 -8.04 7.77
C ALA A 447 -19.90 -7.95 8.01
N TYR A 448 -19.51 -7.39 9.16
CA TYR A 448 -18.11 -7.31 9.58
C TYR A 448 -17.64 -8.68 10.02
N ASN A 449 -16.51 -9.14 9.49
CA ASN A 449 -15.88 -10.39 9.92
C ASN A 449 -14.75 -10.06 10.92
N PRO A 450 -14.98 -10.22 12.23
CA PRO A 450 -13.93 -10.03 13.23
C PRO A 450 -12.82 -11.09 13.10
N PRO A 451 -11.71 -10.92 13.84
CA PRO A 451 -10.76 -12.02 14.11
C PRO A 451 -11.51 -13.29 14.53
N ASN A 452 -11.20 -14.44 13.93
CA ASN A 452 -12.02 -15.66 13.99
C ASN A 452 -11.38 -16.82 14.80
N GLY A 453 -10.16 -16.63 15.30
CA GLY A 453 -9.37 -17.62 16.04
C GLY A 453 -8.74 -18.71 15.17
N ILE A 454 -8.68 -18.53 13.86
CA ILE A 454 -8.15 -19.48 12.87
C ILE A 454 -7.19 -18.73 11.94
N TRP A 455 -6.00 -19.29 11.73
CA TRP A 455 -5.07 -18.73 10.77
C TRP A 455 -5.62 -18.80 9.34
N ASP A 456 -5.77 -17.64 8.70
CA ASP A 456 -6.29 -17.51 7.35
C ASP A 456 -5.14 -17.45 6.32
N SER A 457 -5.04 -18.51 5.51
CA SER A 457 -4.02 -18.58 4.45
C SER A 457 -4.28 -17.62 3.29
N ASP A 458 -5.51 -17.15 3.07
CA ASP A 458 -5.83 -16.19 2.00
C ASP A 458 -6.96 -15.25 2.46
N ARG A 459 -6.56 -14.02 2.80
CA ARG A 459 -7.43 -12.96 3.31
C ARG A 459 -6.92 -11.59 2.88
N THR A 460 -7.75 -10.56 3.00
CA THR A 460 -7.26 -9.18 2.98
C THR A 460 -6.61 -8.87 4.32
N ILE A 461 -5.28 -8.81 4.31
CA ILE A 461 -4.49 -8.32 5.43
C ILE A 461 -4.34 -6.80 5.33
N TRP A 462 -4.11 -6.14 6.47
CA TRP A 462 -4.00 -4.69 6.51
C TRP A 462 -3.05 -4.20 7.59
N ALA A 463 -2.57 -2.98 7.38
CA ALA A 463 -1.72 -2.24 8.30
C ALA A 463 -2.16 -0.77 8.34
N PRO A 464 -2.39 -0.19 9.53
CA PRO A 464 -2.59 1.24 9.69
C PRO A 464 -1.26 1.99 9.85
N THR A 465 -1.30 3.29 9.55
CA THR A 465 -0.34 4.31 9.94
C THR A 465 -1.12 5.56 10.31
N TRP A 466 -0.47 6.48 11.03
CA TRP A 466 -1.10 7.71 11.45
C TRP A 466 -0.32 8.94 11.01
N VAL A 467 -1.06 10.02 10.84
CA VAL A 467 -0.51 11.38 10.80
C VAL A 467 -1.33 12.24 11.75
N VAL A 468 -0.73 13.27 12.34
CA VAL A 468 -1.40 14.24 13.20
C VAL A 468 -1.42 15.60 12.53
N PHE A 469 -2.55 16.30 12.60
CA PHE A 469 -2.68 17.68 12.15
C PHE A 469 -2.43 18.64 13.31
N THR A 470 -1.52 19.59 13.13
CA THR A 470 -1.16 20.54 14.19
C THR A 470 -1.17 21.99 13.70
N GLU A 471 -1.19 22.91 14.66
CA GLU A 471 -0.92 24.34 14.45
C GLU A 471 0.30 24.80 15.24
N VAL A 472 0.67 26.07 15.05
CA VAL A 472 1.67 26.70 15.92
C VAL A 472 1.08 26.98 17.30
N GLY A 473 1.49 26.18 18.28
CA GLY A 473 1.13 26.41 19.68
C GLY A 473 1.66 27.73 20.23
N ALA A 474 0.91 28.35 21.16
CA ALA A 474 1.37 29.52 21.89
C ALA A 474 2.23 29.11 23.10
N PRO A 475 3.31 29.85 23.44
CA PRO A 475 4.11 29.53 24.60
C PRO A 475 3.34 29.84 25.90
N ILE A 476 3.13 28.79 26.70
CA ILE A 476 2.52 28.83 28.02
C ILE A 476 3.65 28.77 29.05
N PHE A 477 3.71 29.77 29.92
CA PHE A 477 4.79 29.87 30.90
C PHE A 477 4.39 29.27 32.25
N SER A 478 5.28 28.50 32.86
CA SER A 478 5.15 28.12 34.27
C SER A 478 5.16 29.37 35.17
N ALA A 479 4.84 29.25 36.46
CA ALA A 479 5.15 30.30 37.43
C ALA A 479 6.68 30.53 37.52
N TRP A 480 7.11 31.72 37.93
CA TRP A 480 8.52 31.95 38.24
C TRP A 480 8.87 31.18 39.52
N ALA A 481 9.93 30.39 39.47
CA ALA A 481 10.45 29.66 40.62
C ALA A 481 11.91 30.06 40.89
N PRO A 482 12.33 30.15 42.16
CA PRO A 482 13.76 30.23 42.47
C PRO A 482 14.48 28.96 41.97
N ALA A 483 15.67 29.11 41.38
CA ALA A 483 16.44 27.96 40.92
C ALA A 483 16.79 27.01 42.08
N PRO A 484 16.71 25.68 41.91
CA PRO A 484 17.01 24.72 42.97
C PRO A 484 18.52 24.63 43.20
N GLN A 485 19.07 25.51 44.04
CA GLN A 485 20.38 25.35 44.68
C GLN A 485 20.25 25.66 46.17
N THR A 486 20.29 24.59 46.96
CA THR A 486 20.57 24.42 48.40
C THR A 486 20.24 25.55 49.38
N CYS A 487 19.32 25.22 50.30
CA CYS A 487 18.84 25.97 51.47
C CYS A 487 18.07 27.27 51.17
N ALA A 488 16.73 27.13 51.25
CA ALA A 488 15.84 28.24 51.50
C ALA A 488 16.23 28.96 52.80
N ASP A 489 16.27 30.28 52.76
CA ASP A 489 16.10 31.12 53.95
C ASP A 489 15.31 32.38 53.57
N TYR A 490 14.21 32.62 54.28
CA TYR A 490 13.25 33.70 54.03
C TYR A 490 13.30 34.69 55.21
N ILE A 491 13.27 35.99 54.87
CA ILE A 491 13.07 37.19 55.71
C ILE A 491 14.34 37.85 56.28
N ASP A 492 14.78 38.89 55.59
CA ASP A 492 14.57 40.28 56.00
C ASP A 492 14.52 41.16 54.74
N ASN A 493 14.33 42.47 54.86
CA ASN A 493 14.41 43.39 53.72
C ASN A 493 15.89 43.68 53.31
N ASN A 494 16.74 42.68 53.54
CA ASN A 494 18.14 42.48 53.18
C ASN A 494 18.35 40.98 52.77
N ALA A 495 17.25 40.28 52.42
CA ALA A 495 17.16 38.82 52.24
C ALA A 495 17.99 38.28 51.09
N SER A 496 18.49 37.05 51.29
CA SER A 496 18.97 36.11 50.28
C SER A 496 17.84 35.76 49.29
N ASN A 497 17.54 36.71 48.41
CA ASN A 497 16.78 36.43 47.20
C ASN A 497 17.64 35.52 46.34
N THR A 498 17.04 34.47 45.75
CA THR A 498 17.77 33.72 44.74
C THR A 498 18.19 34.68 43.65
N SER A 499 19.48 34.71 43.33
CA SER A 499 20.00 35.51 42.24
C SER A 499 19.60 34.94 40.88
N ILE A 500 18.79 33.87 40.85
CA ILE A 500 18.32 33.17 39.67
C ILE A 500 16.83 32.88 39.83
N LEU A 501 16.06 33.26 38.81
CA LEU A 501 14.66 32.92 38.63
C LEU A 501 14.56 32.04 37.39
N SER A 502 13.91 30.89 37.54
CA SER A 502 13.70 29.88 36.51
C SER A 502 12.23 29.83 36.10
N ALA A 503 11.99 29.52 34.84
CA ALA A 503 10.68 29.15 34.32
C ALA A 503 10.81 28.11 33.21
N SER A 504 9.81 27.27 33.06
CA SER A 504 9.64 26.40 31.90
C SER A 504 8.56 26.96 30.97
N VAL A 505 8.61 26.53 29.72
CA VAL A 505 7.64 26.87 28.69
C VAL A 505 7.09 25.60 28.08
N GLN A 506 5.77 25.51 28.14
CA GLN A 506 5.01 24.53 27.38
C GLN A 506 4.58 25.15 26.06
N VAL A 507 4.63 24.38 24.99
CA VAL A 507 4.07 24.77 23.70
C VAL A 507 3.19 23.62 23.24
N LEU A 508 1.89 23.89 23.23
CA LEU A 508 0.84 23.00 22.76
C LEU A 508 -0.08 23.82 21.86
N ASP A 509 -0.64 23.18 20.85
CA ASP A 509 -1.72 23.78 20.09
C ASP A 509 -3.08 23.73 20.81
N SER A 510 -4.13 24.25 20.16
CA SER A 510 -5.51 24.22 20.67
C SER A 510 -6.07 22.82 20.89
N TYR A 511 -5.49 21.79 20.29
CA TYR A 511 -5.81 20.38 20.48
C TYR A 511 -4.83 19.66 21.40
N LEU A 512 -3.96 20.40 22.10
CA LEU A 512 -2.99 19.87 23.04
C LEU A 512 -1.90 18.99 22.39
N ASN A 513 -1.60 19.19 21.11
CA ASN A 513 -0.52 18.53 20.40
C ASN A 513 0.78 19.35 20.38
N LEU A 514 1.91 18.63 20.26
CA LEU A 514 3.24 19.23 20.13
C LEU A 514 3.44 19.84 18.73
N PRO A 515 4.26 20.91 18.61
CA PRO A 515 4.60 21.48 17.31
C PRO A 515 5.33 20.49 16.38
N THR A 516 5.09 20.65 15.08
CA THR A 516 5.74 19.85 14.02
C THR A 516 7.26 20.06 13.90
N ILE A 517 7.91 19.15 13.19
CA ILE A 517 9.30 19.24 12.74
C ILE A 517 9.58 20.56 11.98
N GLY A 518 10.77 21.12 12.21
CA GLY A 518 11.14 22.43 11.66
C GLY A 518 10.74 23.62 12.54
N THR A 519 9.93 23.39 13.58
CA THR A 519 9.69 24.40 14.62
C THR A 519 10.96 24.71 15.40
N ASN A 520 11.27 26.00 15.55
CA ASN A 520 12.40 26.50 16.35
C ASN A 520 11.96 27.53 17.38
N PHE A 521 12.77 27.66 18.45
CA PHE A 521 12.45 28.48 19.60
C PHE A 521 13.49 29.58 19.86
N THR A 522 13.04 30.83 19.94
CA THR A 522 13.85 31.98 20.36
C THR A 522 13.49 32.39 21.78
N VAL A 523 14.46 32.87 22.55
CA VAL A 523 14.25 33.39 23.90
C VAL A 523 15.05 34.67 24.06
N ASP A 524 14.36 35.77 24.29
CA ASP A 524 14.96 37.10 24.35
C ASP A 524 14.61 37.79 25.67
N LEU A 525 15.63 38.37 26.32
CA LEU A 525 15.44 39.22 27.49
C LEU A 525 15.20 40.66 27.02
N THR A 526 13.99 41.17 27.26
CA THR A 526 13.58 42.52 26.88
C THR A 526 13.44 43.42 28.12
N ALA A 527 13.68 44.72 27.92
CA ALA A 527 13.83 45.71 28.99
C ALA A 527 14.77 45.25 30.14
N PRO A 528 15.99 44.77 29.84
CA PRO A 528 16.89 44.34 30.90
C PRO A 528 17.33 45.55 31.73
N LYS A 529 17.26 45.43 33.05
CA LYS A 529 18.08 46.27 33.93
C LYS A 529 19.51 45.75 33.89
N ASP A 530 20.49 46.64 34.01
CA ASP A 530 21.91 46.27 34.05
C ASP A 530 22.16 45.13 35.05
N GLY A 531 22.98 44.16 34.65
CA GLY A 531 23.32 43.00 35.48
C GLY A 531 22.30 41.86 35.47
N LEU A 532 21.36 41.83 34.53
CA LEU A 532 20.54 40.63 34.27
C LEU A 532 21.13 39.80 33.12
N LYS A 533 21.24 38.49 33.32
CA LYS A 533 21.73 37.52 32.33
C LYS A 533 20.71 36.41 32.10
N LEU A 534 20.31 36.20 30.85
CA LEU A 534 19.43 35.10 30.44
C LEU A 534 20.24 33.86 30.06
N THR A 535 19.79 32.69 30.48
CA THR A 535 20.30 31.37 30.04
C THR A 535 19.12 30.52 29.58
N LYS A 536 19.16 29.98 28.36
CA LYS A 536 18.15 29.07 27.81
C LYS A 536 18.59 27.61 28.00
N TYR A 537 17.64 26.73 28.29
CA TYR A 537 17.81 25.28 28.32
C TYR A 537 16.78 24.61 27.42
N GLY A 538 17.19 23.58 26.68
CA GLY A 538 16.33 22.92 25.69
C GLY A 538 15.92 23.85 24.55
N GLY A 539 14.73 23.62 24.00
CA GLY A 539 14.23 24.33 22.83
C GLY A 539 15.07 24.05 21.58
N ASP A 540 15.51 22.80 21.46
CA ASP A 540 16.09 22.24 20.25
C ASP A 540 15.03 22.15 19.14
N ALA A 541 15.46 21.91 17.90
CA ALA A 541 14.52 21.71 16.80
C ALA A 541 13.63 20.50 17.10
N MET A 542 12.32 20.66 16.88
CA MET A 542 11.37 19.56 17.05
C MET A 542 11.68 18.42 16.08
N LEU A 543 11.61 17.19 16.58
CA LEU A 543 11.60 15.98 15.75
C LEU A 543 10.18 15.72 15.27
N ASP A 544 10.07 14.94 14.20
CA ASP A 544 8.78 14.44 13.76
C ASP A 544 8.20 13.45 14.79
N ASN A 545 6.91 13.58 15.10
CA ASN A 545 6.24 12.89 16.21
C ASN A 545 4.74 12.73 15.93
N LEU A 546 4.02 12.00 16.78
CA LEU A 546 2.55 11.95 16.74
C LEU A 546 1.96 12.99 17.70
N GLY A 547 2.43 14.25 17.60
CA GLY A 547 1.96 15.33 18.46
C GLY A 547 2.30 15.04 19.92
N ALA A 548 1.30 15.05 20.81
CA ALA A 548 1.49 14.74 22.23
C ALA A 548 1.36 13.23 22.56
N MET A 549 1.18 12.37 21.56
CA MET A 549 0.87 10.95 21.75
C MET A 549 2.12 10.06 21.78
N ASP A 550 2.15 9.15 22.75
CA ASP A 550 2.99 7.94 22.72
C ASP A 550 2.13 6.78 22.19
N LEU A 551 1.99 6.69 20.86
CA LEU A 551 1.21 5.67 20.17
C LEU A 551 2.12 4.51 19.72
N SER A 552 1.69 3.27 19.97
CA SER A 552 2.33 2.07 19.44
C SER A 552 1.29 1.04 18.97
N ARG A 553 1.73 0.07 18.17
CA ARG A 553 0.93 -1.11 17.84
C ARG A 553 1.60 -2.35 18.38
N GLU A 554 0.86 -3.16 19.13
CA GLU A 554 1.43 -4.33 19.79
C GLU A 554 0.55 -5.56 19.59
N ALA A 555 1.21 -6.71 19.44
CA ALA A 555 0.52 -7.99 19.37
C ALA A 555 0.23 -8.50 20.78
N VAL A 556 -1.06 -8.65 21.10
CA VAL A 556 -1.56 -9.10 22.39
C VAL A 556 -2.35 -10.39 22.25
N SER A 557 -2.61 -11.08 23.37
CA SER A 557 -3.42 -12.28 23.33
C SER A 557 -4.86 -11.97 22.90
N ALA A 558 -5.37 -12.70 21.90
CA ALA A 558 -6.77 -12.60 21.50
C ALA A 558 -7.74 -13.02 22.62
N ALA A 559 -7.31 -13.91 23.52
CA ALA A 559 -8.12 -14.39 24.64
C ALA A 559 -8.15 -13.39 25.81
N ASN A 560 -7.09 -12.60 25.98
CA ASN A 560 -7.00 -11.53 26.96
C ASN A 560 -6.05 -10.43 26.46
N PRO A 561 -6.57 -9.33 25.91
CA PRO A 561 -5.76 -8.26 25.32
C PRO A 561 -4.87 -7.50 26.33
N THR A 562 -5.05 -7.71 27.64
CA THR A 562 -4.19 -7.14 28.69
C THR A 562 -2.90 -7.95 28.92
N LEU A 563 -2.63 -8.97 28.10
CA LEU A 563 -1.49 -9.87 28.23
C LEU A 563 -0.72 -10.00 26.91
N PRO A 564 0.60 -10.28 26.97
CA PRO A 564 1.40 -10.47 25.77
C PRO A 564 0.94 -11.69 24.96
N CYS A 565 1.07 -11.58 23.64
CA CYS A 565 0.92 -12.68 22.69
C CYS A 565 1.97 -13.78 22.96
N THR A 566 1.59 -14.80 23.71
CA THR A 566 2.43 -15.98 24.02
C THR A 566 1.58 -17.23 24.04
N VAL A 567 2.18 -18.40 23.81
CA VAL A 567 1.46 -19.69 23.79
C VAL A 567 0.71 -19.95 25.11
N ALA A 568 1.21 -19.43 26.24
CA ALA A 568 0.58 -19.58 27.54
C ALA A 568 -0.65 -18.69 27.75
N ASN A 569 -0.74 -17.57 27.03
CA ASN A 569 -1.79 -16.57 27.20
C ASN A 569 -2.87 -16.66 26.12
N THR A 570 -2.65 -17.43 25.05
CA THR A 570 -3.53 -17.51 23.89
C THR A 570 -4.33 -18.81 23.86
N VAL A 571 -5.43 -18.81 23.10
CA VAL A 571 -6.17 -20.02 22.74
C VAL A 571 -5.82 -20.35 21.30
N ASN A 572 -5.35 -21.58 21.06
CA ASN A 572 -4.87 -22.06 19.75
C ASN A 572 -3.73 -21.23 19.13
N GLY A 573 -3.05 -20.38 19.90
CA GLY A 573 -1.99 -19.51 19.38
C GLY A 573 -2.47 -18.16 18.82
N ALA A 574 -3.77 -17.86 18.85
CA ALA A 574 -4.32 -16.65 18.26
C ALA A 574 -3.95 -15.38 19.04
N CYS A 575 -3.44 -14.39 18.32
CA CYS A 575 -3.12 -13.04 18.80
C CYS A 575 -3.85 -12.00 17.95
N ILE A 576 -4.09 -10.82 18.51
CA ILE A 576 -4.62 -9.65 17.78
C ILE A 576 -3.63 -8.51 17.92
N VAL A 577 -3.69 -7.52 17.03
CA VAL A 577 -2.90 -6.29 17.17
C VAL A 577 -3.78 -5.17 17.65
N GLN A 578 -3.35 -4.49 18.71
CA GLN A 578 -4.01 -3.31 19.24
C GLN A 578 -3.13 -2.07 19.06
N THR A 579 -3.79 -0.94 18.81
CA THR A 579 -3.27 0.41 18.93
C THR A 579 -3.34 0.82 20.39
N GLU A 580 -2.23 1.29 20.93
CA GLU A 580 -2.05 1.55 22.36
C GLU A 580 -1.46 2.93 22.60
N PHE A 581 -2.02 3.63 23.59
CA PHE A 581 -1.58 4.98 23.98
C PHE A 581 -0.90 4.93 25.34
N GLY A 582 0.32 5.44 25.42
CA GLY A 582 1.14 5.41 26.62
C GLY A 582 0.96 6.66 27.46
N VAL A 583 2.05 7.41 27.58
CA VAL A 583 2.05 8.73 28.24
C VAL A 583 1.70 9.83 27.23
N TRP A 584 1.10 10.91 27.75
CA TRP A 584 0.82 12.10 26.97
C TRP A 584 1.88 13.17 27.29
N TYR A 585 2.55 13.69 26.26
CA TYR A 585 3.58 14.70 26.45
C TYR A 585 2.96 16.01 26.94
N ASN A 586 3.47 16.55 28.05
CA ASN A 586 2.92 17.75 28.68
C ASN A 586 3.28 19.06 27.98
N GLY A 587 3.87 19.03 26.79
CA GLY A 587 4.23 20.23 26.03
C GLY A 587 5.52 20.93 26.43
N THR A 588 6.24 20.51 27.48
CA THR A 588 7.43 21.24 27.95
C THR A 588 8.58 21.13 26.94
N VAL A 589 8.86 22.21 26.22
CA VAL A 589 9.88 22.23 25.15
C VAL A 589 11.18 22.93 25.56
N LEU A 590 11.11 23.88 26.49
CA LEU A 590 12.28 24.63 26.95
C LEU A 590 12.11 25.20 28.35
N GLY A 591 13.23 25.59 28.95
CA GLY A 591 13.26 26.40 30.16
C GLY A 591 14.27 27.53 30.03
N PHE A 592 14.21 28.49 30.95
CA PHE A 592 15.19 29.56 31.01
C PHE A 592 15.38 30.08 32.43
N ASP A 593 16.60 30.55 32.68
CA ASP A 593 17.01 31.24 33.88
C ASP A 593 17.31 32.69 33.59
N VAL A 594 16.82 33.58 34.44
CA VAL A 594 17.27 34.97 34.49
C VAL A 594 18.07 35.15 35.76
N ALA A 595 19.38 35.35 35.64
CA ALA A 595 20.28 35.60 36.75
C ALA A 595 20.51 37.10 36.97
N ASN A 596 20.43 37.56 38.21
CA ASN A 596 20.86 38.90 38.62
C ASN A 596 22.32 38.86 39.10
N THR A 597 23.25 39.22 38.22
CA THR A 597 24.69 39.22 38.49
C THR A 597 25.16 40.38 39.38
N ASN A 598 24.30 41.38 39.63
CA ASN A 598 24.62 42.44 40.59
C ASN A 598 24.43 41.96 42.05
N LYS A 599 23.75 40.83 42.26
CA LYS A 599 23.60 40.19 43.57
C LYS A 599 24.53 38.99 43.66
N THR A 600 25.40 39.00 44.65
CA THR A 600 26.22 37.83 45.02
C THR A 600 25.46 37.01 46.07
N PRO A 601 25.29 35.68 45.88
CA PRO A 601 24.72 34.83 46.92
C PRO A 601 25.59 34.90 48.18
N THR A 602 24.99 35.19 49.33
CA THR A 602 25.70 35.10 50.61
C THR A 602 25.88 33.62 50.97
N THR A 603 27.10 33.21 51.32
CA THR A 603 27.36 31.86 51.84
C THR A 603 26.62 31.67 53.17
N ALA A 604 25.82 30.60 53.29
CA ALA A 604 25.13 30.26 54.52
C ALA A 604 26.14 30.03 55.67
N ALA A 605 25.92 30.69 56.81
CA ALA A 605 26.62 30.37 58.06
C ALA A 605 25.85 29.26 58.79
N PRO A 606 26.51 28.20 59.29
CA PRO A 606 25.82 27.13 60.03
C PRO A 606 25.07 27.66 61.26
N GLY A 607 23.77 27.35 61.39
CA GLY A 607 23.05 27.40 62.68
C GLY A 607 22.04 28.53 62.93
N HIS A 608 21.50 29.21 61.92
CA HIS A 608 20.45 30.23 62.12
C HIS A 608 19.05 29.66 61.78
N ALA A 609 18.04 29.99 62.58
CA ALA A 609 16.65 29.59 62.39
C ALA A 609 15.82 30.78 61.87
N CYS A 610 14.95 30.54 60.88
CA CYS A 610 14.16 31.54 60.16
C CYS A 610 13.09 32.18 61.07
N ALA A 611 12.97 33.51 61.09
CA ALA A 611 11.98 34.24 61.90
C ALA A 611 10.90 34.95 61.03
N PRO A 612 9.64 35.07 61.51
CA PRO A 612 8.54 35.62 60.72
C PRO A 612 8.29 37.10 61.04
N SER A 613 8.63 38.01 60.12
CA SER A 613 7.77 39.16 59.70
C SER A 613 8.59 40.25 58.97
N PRO A 614 8.13 40.78 57.82
CA PRO A 614 8.88 41.72 56.96
C PRO A 614 8.70 43.21 57.32
N THR A 615 9.69 44.05 56.96
CA THR A 615 9.57 45.52 56.89
C THR A 615 9.69 45.98 55.43
N ALA A 616 8.95 47.01 55.02
CA ALA A 616 8.82 47.44 53.62
C ALA A 616 9.95 48.36 53.12
N GLY A 617 10.36 48.16 51.87
CA GLY A 617 11.12 49.12 51.06
C GLY A 617 12.13 48.48 50.09
N THR A 618 11.87 48.52 48.78
CA THR A 618 12.86 48.78 47.71
C THR A 618 12.19 48.83 46.33
N LEU A 619 12.82 49.56 45.39
CA LEU A 619 12.39 49.75 44.01
C LEU A 619 12.56 48.44 43.22
N SER A 620 11.48 47.69 43.03
CA SER A 620 11.46 46.54 42.13
C SER A 620 11.64 46.99 40.68
N ALA A 621 12.60 46.40 39.96
CA ALA A 621 12.67 46.58 38.50
C ALA A 621 12.04 45.39 37.80
N ILE A 622 11.22 45.68 36.80
CA ILE A 622 10.55 44.70 35.95
C ILE A 622 11.50 44.32 34.82
N PHE A 623 11.63 43.02 34.56
CA PHE A 623 12.24 42.49 33.35
C PHE A 623 11.20 41.65 32.60
N ARG A 624 11.44 41.43 31.30
CA ARG A 624 10.55 40.63 30.46
C ARG A 624 11.34 39.58 29.69
N VAL A 625 10.84 38.36 29.64
CA VAL A 625 11.36 37.32 28.76
C VAL A 625 10.32 37.04 27.70
N THR A 626 10.71 37.22 26.44
CA THR A 626 9.88 36.93 25.27
C THR A 626 10.34 35.62 24.66
N VAL A 627 9.41 34.72 24.41
CA VAL A 627 9.66 33.45 23.72
C VAL A 627 8.92 33.46 22.41
N GLY A 628 9.66 33.23 21.32
CA GLY A 628 9.11 33.04 19.98
C GLY A 628 9.08 31.57 19.62
N VAL A 629 7.96 31.11 19.09
CA VAL A 629 7.78 29.79 18.48
C VAL A 629 7.62 30.02 16.99
N ASN A 630 8.61 29.60 16.20
CA ASN A 630 8.58 29.76 14.75
C ASN A 630 8.38 28.39 14.10
N GLY A 631 7.13 28.08 13.74
CA GLY A 631 6.78 26.91 12.95
C GLY A 631 7.05 27.14 11.45
N PRO A 632 6.82 26.11 10.62
CA PRO A 632 7.08 26.18 9.18
C PRO A 632 6.27 27.26 8.44
N HIS A 633 4.99 27.41 8.76
CA HIS A 633 4.08 28.35 8.08
C HIS A 633 3.53 29.46 8.98
N ALA A 634 3.72 29.36 10.30
CA ALA A 634 3.16 30.30 11.26
C ALA A 634 4.11 30.54 12.44
N ARG A 635 3.93 31.68 13.12
CA ARG A 635 4.74 32.08 14.28
C ARG A 635 3.83 32.51 15.41
N SER A 636 4.19 32.13 16.62
CA SER A 636 3.56 32.62 17.84
C SER A 636 4.64 33.20 18.77
N SER A 637 4.23 34.05 19.71
CA SER A 637 5.14 34.51 20.75
C SER A 637 4.38 34.83 22.01
N GLY A 638 5.07 34.75 23.14
CA GLY A 638 4.53 35.13 24.44
C GLY A 638 5.60 35.81 25.26
N THR A 639 5.16 36.67 26.18
CA THR A 639 6.08 37.40 27.05
C THR A 639 5.69 37.21 28.50
N LYS A 640 6.67 36.81 29.31
CA LYS A 640 6.53 36.69 30.76
C LYS A 640 7.29 37.80 31.45
N SER A 641 6.60 38.54 32.32
CA SER A 641 7.24 39.57 33.15
C SER A 641 7.69 38.97 34.47
N GLY A 642 8.85 39.39 34.98
CA GLY A 642 9.35 39.08 36.31
C GLY A 642 9.88 40.33 37.00
N THR A 643 10.15 40.24 38.30
CA THR A 643 10.71 41.35 39.07
C THR A 643 11.91 40.90 39.89
N TYR A 644 12.89 41.77 39.98
CA TYR A 644 13.97 41.68 40.96
C TYR A 644 13.94 42.91 41.86
N GLY A 645 14.11 42.71 43.16
CA GLY A 645 14.57 43.80 44.04
C GLY A 645 16.03 44.09 43.72
N PHE A 646 16.39 45.35 43.52
CA PHE A 646 17.75 45.79 43.20
C PHE A 646 18.32 46.68 44.28
#